data_AF-A0AAV0TWV0-F1
#
_entry.id   AF-A0AAV0TWV0-F1
#
_cell.length_a   1.000
_cell.length_b   1.000
_cell.length_c   1.000
_cell.angle_alpha   90.00
_cell.angle_beta   90.00
_cell.angle_gamma   90.00
#
_symmetry.space_group_name_H-M   'P 1'
#
loop_
_entity.id
_entity.type
_entity.pdbx_description
1 polymer ?
#
loop_
_entity_poly.entity_id
_entity_poly.type
_entity_poly.pdbx_seq_one_letter_code
_entity_poly.pdbx_strand_id
1 'polypeptide(L)'
;MTTEAHASHGARWTTAFGLQGDVLTAQRERYERLKQHLAFQVDATKLADPATTAQDIASSSGTCSHILNDDDTLLEEIQKDLDRLHPSGNERFFQNAVFMSTLRNVLLVWCRLHPDVAYRQGMHDVVAVVLYALVQNEEADGSRQSNEETLPEGVEADTFLLFEAVMLFVKPFFELVETSHEAVYRGPGGTYGRRLFASFSLRKNGSGAGSTTVQSSETADRKHEQPVLHRLCHHIQYEMLQQKDPQLYYHLKNLDIIPETYCLRWIRLLFTREYALEELLYIWDALILDKKRAAIEYPVINMTNKSDNDLLQLPRLLMESEESTWTGFPLLRYICVARLLQMSTQLRQSDNTDCLRLLMHAYQDEDSDSSDSERQNRAAAFTRFAKILQDPMTEETEEMGIGIDANEPKQSASPAAGSNVVKVVSFREGLLGLVLTAAGAPYEKRLAVKAFMRDPTASSGVGQAEASRKVCPGDLLQSINGVPIVGVTTEEVKRHLQLLDRPFYIAFRRCTDAIGEDAGSTWGNTNTAESPDAPSSLTESDTASSEVKQPPFLPGELCYANANASMQRLLLSHDGSCQSHYISGKLFITNYRCLFTHLLGDGEIKWQVPVLSIASIDRIDSKAGSTGATSSSLLVENAQAALGFTPDVSSKVVIRCKDTQVARLSIADHSEYKMLVKCLSFLAFPKSLLDAFCFAYSPTVPPSDKAQFDIRQEYKRIGLLSIPDHLRCIDQSSGYALCSTYPRYLIVPAGIADVRLKAAAAFRSHQRLPVVSWIHRSNGATIVRSSQPLVGLKSARSDEDELLVCLLCSSSNKQALGRYVIMDARSQLAAVGNKALGKGTEVSSNYPGAKLIFMNIDNIHSVRQSQAAIAAVFESKKSANEDTSSSFYGRVDASGWLRHVRLVLKASVDLAHTVHNGTSVLTHCSDGWDRTAQMVALAELMLDPYYRTLRGLQVLVEKEWCSFGHQFALRSGHARSDASNDQRSPVFLLWLDCVWQYLRQYPTECEFNESFLLTLADHVYSCKFGTFMFDCERQRNDFFAKHRVFSIWSEVNSHSDRFVNPMYAPSEHVTLLSPSTLSKNIKLWKGYFCRWDPTIIPPVPSFQYY
;
A
#
# COMPACT_ATOMS: atom_id res chain seq x y z
N MET A 1 24.59 40.93 28.05
CA MET A 1 23.76 40.40 26.94
C MET A 1 23.07 41.56 26.21
N THR A 2 23.82 42.55 25.74
CA THR A 2 23.26 43.79 25.14
C THR A 2 24.02 44.22 23.86
N THR A 3 24.62 43.27 23.13
CA THR A 3 25.34 43.54 21.86
C THR A 3 24.87 42.68 20.67
N GLU A 4 23.90 41.78 20.85
CA GLU A 4 23.41 40.90 19.76
C GLU A 4 22.19 41.46 19.00
N ALA A 5 21.67 42.63 19.38
CA ALA A 5 20.41 43.16 18.83
C ALA A 5 20.55 43.97 17.51
N HIS A 6 21.76 44.18 16.98
CA HIS A 6 22.02 45.04 15.79
C HIS A 6 22.90 44.37 14.71
N ALA A 7 22.94 43.03 14.66
CA ALA A 7 23.69 42.32 13.63
C ALA A 7 22.79 41.92 12.45
N SER A 8 23.22 42.20 11.21
CA SER A 8 22.49 41.82 10.00
C SER A 8 22.23 40.30 9.95
N HIS A 9 21.17 39.89 9.25
CA HIS A 9 20.79 38.48 9.14
C HIS A 9 21.95 37.60 8.67
N GLY A 10 22.67 38.03 7.62
CA GLY A 10 23.86 37.34 7.14
C GLY A 10 24.95 37.18 8.20
N ALA A 11 25.25 38.21 9.00
CA ALA A 11 26.25 38.13 10.08
C ALA A 11 25.85 37.13 11.18
N ARG A 12 24.55 37.08 11.52
CA ARG A 12 24.00 36.11 12.48
C ARG A 12 24.12 34.68 11.95
N TRP A 13 23.86 34.45 10.67
CA TRP A 13 23.99 33.14 10.05
C TRP A 13 25.45 32.69 10.01
N THR A 14 26.35 33.57 9.56
CA THR A 14 27.80 33.35 9.53
C THR A 14 28.32 32.92 10.91
N THR A 15 27.83 33.58 11.96
CA THR A 15 28.12 33.22 13.36
C THR A 15 27.58 31.84 13.73
N ALA A 16 26.33 31.54 13.38
CA ALA A 16 25.67 30.29 13.70
C ALA A 16 26.29 29.07 13.00
N PHE A 17 26.93 29.27 11.85
CA PHE A 17 27.70 28.25 11.15
C PHE A 17 29.19 28.21 11.57
N GLY A 18 29.61 29.03 12.55
CA GLY A 18 30.98 29.04 13.07
C GLY A 18 32.00 29.73 12.15
N LEU A 19 31.56 30.54 11.19
CA LEU A 19 32.40 31.23 10.21
C LEU A 19 32.84 32.62 10.73
N GLN A 20 33.57 32.69 11.84
CA GLN A 20 34.03 33.97 12.41
C GLN A 20 35.55 34.07 12.55
N GLY A 21 36.07 35.30 12.65
CA GLY A 21 37.48 35.58 12.92
C GLY A 21 38.42 35.01 11.86
N ASP A 22 39.53 34.42 12.29
CA ASP A 22 40.58 33.89 11.40
C ASP A 22 40.08 32.80 10.44
N VAL A 23 39.03 32.06 10.83
CA VAL A 23 38.40 31.01 10.00
C VAL A 23 37.74 31.62 8.77
N LEU A 24 37.02 32.74 8.94
CA LEU A 24 36.34 33.42 7.83
C LEU A 24 37.36 33.94 6.80
N THR A 25 38.42 34.59 7.28
CA THR A 25 39.50 35.13 6.42
C THR A 25 40.18 34.02 5.61
N ALA A 26 40.51 32.90 6.25
CA ALA A 26 41.14 31.75 5.58
C ALA A 26 40.21 31.11 4.52
N GLN A 27 38.91 31.05 4.79
CA GLN A 27 37.93 30.49 3.86
C GLN A 27 37.61 31.44 2.69
N ARG A 28 37.64 32.76 2.90
CA ARG A 28 37.56 33.75 1.80
C ARG A 28 38.73 33.61 0.83
N GLU A 29 39.95 33.46 1.34
CA GLU A 29 41.13 33.20 0.50
C GLU A 29 41.01 31.88 -0.28
N ARG A 30 40.42 30.83 0.32
CA ARG A 30 40.15 29.56 -0.36
C ARG A 30 39.20 29.76 -1.53
N TYR A 31 38.09 30.48 -1.34
CA TYR A 31 37.13 30.75 -2.40
C TYR A 31 37.79 31.52 -3.56
N GLU A 32 38.58 32.55 -3.27
CA GLU A 32 39.26 33.32 -4.33
C GLU A 32 40.24 32.47 -5.14
N ARG A 33 40.98 31.56 -4.49
CA ARG A 33 41.86 30.60 -5.21
C ARG A 33 41.04 29.63 -6.08
N LEU A 34 39.91 29.13 -5.56
CA LEU A 34 39.02 28.22 -6.29
C LEU A 34 38.38 28.91 -7.50
N LYS A 35 37.90 30.14 -7.33
CA LYS A 35 37.36 30.98 -8.40
C LYS A 35 38.40 31.25 -9.49
N GLN A 36 39.65 31.56 -9.12
CA GLN A 36 40.75 31.75 -10.08
C GLN A 36 41.06 30.47 -10.88
N HIS A 37 41.01 29.29 -10.25
CA HIS A 37 41.30 28.02 -10.92
C HIS A 37 40.11 27.49 -11.75
N LEU A 38 38.87 27.71 -11.31
CA LEU A 38 37.67 27.08 -11.86
C LEU A 38 36.79 28.00 -12.72
N ALA A 39 36.81 29.32 -12.51
CA ALA A 39 35.95 30.27 -13.22
C ALA A 39 36.65 31.03 -14.36
N PHE A 40 37.97 31.26 -14.28
CA PHE A 40 38.70 32.07 -15.27
C PHE A 40 39.18 31.32 -16.54
N GLN A 41 38.95 30.01 -16.67
CA GLN A 41 39.25 29.28 -17.91
C GLN A 41 38.23 29.54 -19.04
N VAL A 42 37.12 30.22 -18.78
CA VAL A 42 36.01 30.44 -19.74
C VAL A 42 36.09 31.78 -20.47
N ASP A 43 36.67 32.83 -19.86
CA ASP A 43 36.73 34.18 -20.48
C ASP A 43 38.02 34.45 -21.28
N ALA A 44 39.10 33.70 -21.05
CA ALA A 44 40.37 33.89 -21.77
C ALA A 44 40.32 33.46 -23.24
N THR A 45 39.36 32.62 -23.63
CA THR A 45 39.23 32.07 -25.00
C THR A 45 38.30 32.87 -25.91
N LYS A 46 37.44 33.75 -25.36
CA LYS A 46 36.57 34.64 -26.16
C LYS A 46 37.27 35.91 -26.68
N LEU A 47 38.47 36.21 -26.18
CA LEU A 47 39.29 37.35 -26.60
C LEU A 47 40.43 37.00 -27.57
N ALA A 48 40.61 35.71 -27.92
CA ALA A 48 41.62 35.30 -28.89
C ALA A 48 40.99 35.16 -30.28
N ASP A 49 41.50 35.97 -31.22
CA ASP A 49 41.11 35.99 -32.63
C ASP A 49 41.18 34.57 -33.26
N PRO A 50 40.15 34.07 -33.96
CA PRO A 50 40.11 32.67 -34.46
C PRO A 50 41.16 32.35 -35.54
N ALA A 51 41.90 33.35 -36.03
CA ALA A 51 42.77 33.21 -37.19
C ALA A 51 44.25 32.93 -36.84
N THR A 52 44.68 33.09 -35.59
CA THR A 52 46.11 32.98 -35.21
C THR A 52 46.46 31.73 -34.39
N THR A 53 45.48 31.06 -33.78
CA THR A 53 45.73 29.86 -32.93
C THR A 53 45.66 28.54 -33.70
N ALA A 54 45.42 28.59 -35.01
CA ALA A 54 45.26 27.39 -35.84
C ALA A 54 46.59 26.70 -36.24
N GLN A 55 47.75 27.24 -35.86
CA GLN A 55 49.04 26.67 -36.26
C GLN A 55 49.92 26.09 -35.14
N ASP A 56 49.62 26.33 -33.86
CA ASP A 56 50.53 25.92 -32.76
C ASP A 56 50.00 24.82 -31.81
N ILE A 57 48.84 24.20 -32.05
CA ILE A 57 48.33 23.08 -31.22
C ILE A 57 48.15 21.79 -32.03
N ALA A 58 49.15 21.45 -32.84
CA ALA A 58 49.21 20.15 -33.53
C ALA A 58 50.07 19.10 -32.80
N SER A 59 50.39 19.27 -31.50
CA SER A 59 51.34 18.38 -30.83
C SER A 59 51.10 18.07 -29.33
N SER A 60 49.88 18.17 -28.80
CA SER A 60 49.56 17.54 -27.50
C SER A 60 48.10 17.08 -27.32
N SER A 61 47.90 15.76 -27.39
CA SER A 61 46.97 14.92 -26.60
C SER A 61 45.57 15.46 -26.20
N GLY A 62 44.58 15.28 -27.08
CA GLY A 62 43.35 14.49 -26.84
C GLY A 62 42.37 14.73 -25.68
N THR A 63 42.61 15.64 -24.72
CA THR A 63 41.78 15.72 -23.48
C THR A 63 41.02 17.03 -23.31
N CYS A 64 41.37 18.09 -24.05
CA CYS A 64 40.84 19.43 -23.80
C CYS A 64 39.47 19.72 -24.47
N SER A 65 39.13 19.03 -25.56
CA SER A 65 37.90 19.31 -26.32
C SER A 65 36.61 18.73 -25.69
N HIS A 66 36.70 17.72 -24.83
CA HIS A 66 35.53 17.14 -24.15
C HIS A 66 35.11 17.91 -22.90
N ILE A 67 36.02 18.59 -22.22
CA ILE A 67 35.74 19.40 -21.02
C ILE A 67 35.09 20.73 -21.41
N LEU A 68 35.50 21.33 -22.53
CA LEU A 68 34.96 22.61 -23.01
C LEU A 68 33.47 22.54 -23.41
N ASN A 69 33.00 21.42 -23.97
CA ASN A 69 31.60 21.26 -24.37
C ASN A 69 30.63 21.05 -23.18
N ASP A 70 31.07 20.42 -22.08
CA ASP A 70 30.24 20.26 -20.88
C ASP A 70 30.14 21.58 -20.09
N ASP A 71 31.19 22.40 -20.13
CA ASP A 71 31.26 23.66 -19.37
C ASP A 71 30.32 24.75 -19.92
N ASP A 72 30.20 24.87 -21.24
CA ASP A 72 29.26 25.79 -21.87
C ASP A 72 27.80 25.37 -21.57
N THR A 73 27.51 24.07 -21.53
CA THR A 73 26.15 23.58 -21.20
C THR A 73 25.75 23.86 -19.75
N LEU A 74 26.67 23.70 -18.79
CA LEU A 74 26.41 24.00 -17.38
C LEU A 74 26.15 25.50 -17.15
N LEU A 75 26.94 26.35 -17.82
CA LEU A 75 26.76 27.80 -17.75
C LEU A 75 25.44 28.26 -18.38
N GLU A 76 25.06 27.67 -19.53
CA GLU A 76 23.77 27.94 -20.16
C GLU A 76 22.59 27.53 -19.25
N GLU A 77 22.68 26.40 -18.54
CA GLU A 77 21.66 25.96 -17.59
C GLU A 77 21.52 26.91 -16.39
N ILE A 78 22.65 27.32 -15.79
CA ILE A 78 22.66 28.27 -14.67
C ILE A 78 22.10 29.62 -15.12
N GLN A 79 22.56 30.14 -16.26
CA GLN A 79 22.14 31.45 -16.77
C GLN A 79 20.64 31.48 -17.07
N LYS A 80 20.12 30.44 -17.73
CA LYS A 80 18.69 30.34 -18.07
C LYS A 80 17.76 30.40 -16.86
N ASP A 81 18.20 29.87 -15.73
CA ASP A 81 17.44 29.89 -14.49
C ASP A 81 17.62 31.21 -13.73
N LEU A 82 18.83 31.80 -13.72
CA LEU A 82 19.07 33.13 -13.18
C LEU A 82 18.27 34.21 -13.92
N ASP A 83 18.13 34.10 -15.24
CA ASP A 83 17.29 34.99 -16.06
C ASP A 83 15.79 34.92 -15.70
N ARG A 84 15.38 33.91 -14.91
CA ARG A 84 14.00 33.73 -14.41
C ARG A 84 13.86 34.05 -12.93
N LEU A 85 14.94 34.44 -12.25
CA LEU A 85 14.94 34.76 -10.82
C LEU A 85 14.37 36.16 -10.60
N HIS A 86 13.07 36.23 -10.35
CA HIS A 86 12.34 37.46 -10.02
C HIS A 86 11.47 37.26 -8.79
N PRO A 87 12.04 37.35 -7.57
CA PRO A 87 11.24 37.31 -6.35
C PRO A 87 10.38 38.58 -6.25
N SER A 88 9.07 38.40 -6.09
CA SER A 88 8.08 39.48 -5.98
C SER A 88 8.47 40.50 -4.91
N GLY A 89 8.35 41.79 -5.23
CA GLY A 89 8.73 42.92 -4.37
C GLY A 89 10.23 43.28 -4.37
N ASN A 90 11.13 42.46 -4.93
CA ASN A 90 12.59 42.71 -4.94
C ASN A 90 13.21 42.64 -6.34
N GLU A 91 12.40 42.89 -7.38
CA GLU A 91 12.81 42.74 -8.78
C GLU A 91 14.01 43.63 -9.16
N ARG A 92 14.06 44.86 -8.64
CA ARG A 92 15.17 45.80 -8.90
C ARG A 92 16.51 45.31 -8.36
N PHE A 93 16.50 44.65 -7.20
CA PHE A 93 17.70 44.09 -6.59
C PHE A 93 18.31 43.01 -7.50
N PHE A 94 17.48 42.08 -7.99
CA PHE A 94 17.94 40.98 -8.84
C PHE A 94 18.08 41.36 -10.33
N GLN A 95 17.69 42.56 -10.75
CA GLN A 95 18.03 43.08 -12.09
C GLN A 95 19.48 43.61 -12.17
N ASN A 96 20.19 43.71 -11.05
CA ASN A 96 21.57 44.18 -11.00
C ASN A 96 22.54 43.15 -11.62
N ALA A 97 23.28 43.57 -12.65
CA ALA A 97 24.21 42.71 -13.37
C ALA A 97 25.35 42.17 -12.48
N VAL A 98 25.79 42.93 -11.47
CA VAL A 98 26.84 42.51 -10.53
C VAL A 98 26.34 41.38 -9.64
N PHE A 99 25.12 41.48 -9.11
CA PHE A 99 24.54 40.43 -8.26
C PHE A 99 24.26 39.15 -9.05
N MET A 100 23.73 39.28 -10.28
CA MET A 100 23.54 38.12 -11.16
C MET A 100 24.86 37.43 -11.53
N SER A 101 25.92 38.20 -11.80
CA SER A 101 27.27 37.66 -12.01
C SER A 101 27.82 36.95 -10.77
N THR A 102 27.57 37.51 -9.58
CA THR A 102 27.96 36.93 -8.29
C THR A 102 27.28 35.58 -8.07
N LEU A 103 25.96 35.50 -8.24
CA LEU A 103 25.21 34.24 -8.11
C LEU A 103 25.69 33.19 -9.09
N ARG A 104 25.96 33.58 -10.35
CA ARG A 104 26.50 32.69 -11.38
C ARG A 104 27.86 32.11 -10.97
N ASN A 105 28.77 32.94 -10.48
CA ASN A 105 30.11 32.50 -10.08
C ASN A 105 30.04 31.53 -8.89
N VAL A 106 29.26 31.87 -7.87
CA VAL A 106 29.07 31.03 -6.67
C VAL A 106 28.49 29.66 -7.05
N LEU A 107 27.44 29.63 -7.88
CA LEU A 107 26.83 28.38 -8.35
C LEU A 107 27.79 27.55 -9.19
N LEU A 108 28.54 28.18 -10.09
CA LEU A 108 29.52 27.50 -10.94
C LEU A 108 30.61 26.84 -10.10
N VAL A 109 31.24 27.60 -9.19
CA VAL A 109 32.30 27.09 -8.31
C VAL A 109 31.76 25.95 -7.44
N TRP A 110 30.57 26.09 -6.87
CA TRP A 110 29.96 25.04 -6.05
C TRP A 110 29.67 23.76 -6.85
N CYS A 111 29.11 23.87 -8.05
CA CYS A 111 28.80 22.71 -8.89
C CYS A 111 30.05 21.95 -9.35
N ARG A 112 31.17 22.65 -9.55
CA ARG A 112 32.48 22.02 -9.87
C ARG A 112 33.05 21.25 -8.69
N LEU A 113 32.83 21.71 -7.47
CA LEU A 113 33.25 21.02 -6.25
C LEU A 113 32.35 19.82 -5.91
N HIS A 114 31.11 19.83 -6.39
CA HIS A 114 30.09 18.81 -6.11
C HIS A 114 29.50 18.17 -7.39
N PRO A 115 30.32 17.44 -8.18
CA PRO A 115 29.87 16.81 -9.41
C PRO A 115 28.84 15.68 -9.18
N ASP A 116 28.72 15.18 -7.95
CA ASP A 116 27.77 14.16 -7.53
C ASP A 116 26.32 14.64 -7.54
N VAL A 117 26.10 15.93 -7.27
CA VAL A 117 24.76 16.55 -7.31
C VAL A 117 24.49 17.21 -8.66
N ALA A 118 25.53 17.84 -9.23
CA ALA A 118 25.47 18.75 -10.37
C ALA A 118 24.51 19.93 -10.14
N TYR A 119 24.48 20.90 -11.05
CA TYR A 119 23.54 22.02 -10.96
C TYR A 119 22.10 21.53 -11.08
N ARG A 120 21.20 22.09 -10.27
CA ARG A 120 19.78 21.75 -10.27
C ARG A 120 18.92 22.99 -10.07
N GLN A 121 17.86 23.10 -10.88
CA GLN A 121 16.84 24.12 -10.72
C GLN A 121 16.34 24.18 -9.27
N GLY A 122 16.35 25.37 -8.67
CA GLY A 122 16.06 25.63 -7.27
C GLY A 122 17.28 26.04 -6.43
N MET A 123 18.49 25.64 -6.83
CA MET A 123 19.72 26.08 -6.13
C MET A 123 19.92 27.60 -6.25
N HIS A 124 19.58 28.18 -7.41
CA HIS A 124 19.60 29.62 -7.64
C HIS A 124 18.66 30.39 -6.70
N ASP A 125 17.47 29.86 -6.40
CA ASP A 125 16.55 30.46 -5.44
C ASP A 125 17.15 30.48 -4.02
N VAL A 126 17.86 29.42 -3.62
CA VAL A 126 18.48 29.30 -2.28
C VAL A 126 19.67 30.25 -2.12
N VAL A 127 20.59 30.30 -3.10
CA VAL A 127 21.75 31.22 -3.04
C VAL A 127 21.33 32.69 -3.12
N ALA A 128 20.21 33.00 -3.79
CA ALA A 128 19.67 34.35 -3.87
C ALA A 128 19.29 34.92 -2.50
N VAL A 129 18.70 34.10 -1.62
CA VAL A 129 18.36 34.51 -0.23
C VAL A 129 19.61 34.81 0.58
N VAL A 130 20.65 33.98 0.41
CA VAL A 130 21.94 34.15 1.09
C VAL A 130 22.59 35.48 0.68
N LEU A 131 22.66 35.75 -0.63
CA LEU A 131 23.22 37.01 -1.13
C LEU A 131 22.42 38.21 -0.61
N TYR A 132 21.09 38.14 -0.64
CA TYR A 132 20.23 39.22 -0.15
C TYR A 132 20.43 39.49 1.35
N ALA A 133 20.52 38.44 2.17
CA ALA A 133 20.74 38.56 3.63
C ALA A 133 22.09 39.19 4.00
N LEU A 134 23.10 39.09 3.12
CA LEU A 134 24.42 39.67 3.31
C LEU A 134 24.53 41.11 2.80
N VAL A 135 23.71 41.49 1.81
CA VAL A 135 23.75 42.82 1.17
C VAL A 135 22.76 43.80 1.81
N GLN A 136 21.66 43.33 2.42
CA GLN A 136 20.72 44.15 3.18
C GLN A 136 21.40 44.73 4.43
N ASN A 137 21.83 46.00 4.34
CA ASN A 137 22.27 46.79 5.49
C ASN A 137 21.05 47.48 6.09
N GLU A 138 20.83 47.31 7.40
CA GLU A 138 19.76 48.00 8.13
C GLU A 138 19.78 49.50 7.81
N GLU A 139 18.63 50.04 7.37
CA GLU A 139 18.36 51.47 7.21
C GLU A 139 18.36 52.20 8.57
N ALA A 140 19.50 52.19 9.25
CA ALA A 140 19.73 52.87 10.51
C ALA A 140 20.75 54.01 10.34
N ASP A 141 20.70 54.75 9.23
CA ASP A 141 21.05 56.17 9.24
C ASP A 141 20.52 56.86 7.97
N GLY A 142 19.60 57.81 8.14
CA GLY A 142 18.84 58.49 7.09
C GLY A 142 19.67 59.44 6.20
N SER A 143 20.90 59.09 5.86
CA SER A 143 21.72 59.90 4.96
C SER A 143 22.82 59.08 4.27
N ARG A 144 22.45 58.32 3.23
CA ARG A 144 23.35 57.98 2.11
C ARG A 144 22.53 57.43 0.95
N GLN A 145 22.44 58.21 -0.13
CA GLN A 145 22.32 57.65 -1.48
C GLN A 145 23.61 56.87 -1.74
N SER A 146 23.67 55.60 -1.35
CA SER A 146 24.83 54.74 -1.63
C SER A 146 24.61 54.01 -2.94
N ASN A 147 25.47 54.29 -3.91
CA ASN A 147 25.55 53.69 -5.24
C ASN A 147 25.21 52.19 -5.23
N GLU A 148 24.05 51.84 -5.80
CA GLU A 148 23.55 50.46 -5.94
C GLU A 148 24.41 49.57 -6.88
N GLU A 149 25.56 50.04 -7.37
CA GLU A 149 26.31 49.38 -8.46
C GLU A 149 27.56 48.60 -8.03
N THR A 150 27.98 48.59 -6.75
CA THR A 150 29.21 47.88 -6.32
C THR A 150 28.98 46.90 -5.18
N LEU A 151 29.37 45.63 -5.36
CA LEU A 151 29.31 44.58 -4.33
C LEU A 151 30.41 44.82 -3.27
N PRO A 152 30.10 44.79 -1.95
CA PRO A 152 31.11 44.97 -0.90
C PRO A 152 32.18 43.87 -0.92
N GLU A 153 33.40 44.23 -0.52
CA GLU A 153 34.57 43.35 -0.57
C GLU A 153 34.39 42.12 0.33
N GLY A 154 34.54 40.92 -0.24
CA GLY A 154 34.37 39.64 0.46
C GLY A 154 32.95 39.08 0.50
N VAL A 155 31.91 39.82 0.06
CA VAL A 155 30.51 39.34 0.09
C VAL A 155 30.27 38.15 -0.85
N GLU A 156 30.93 38.11 -2.01
CA GLU A 156 30.83 36.95 -2.92
C GLU A 156 31.36 35.68 -2.25
N ALA A 157 32.52 35.79 -1.59
CA ALA A 157 33.11 34.68 -0.84
C ALA A 157 32.23 34.25 0.33
N ASP A 158 31.67 35.21 1.10
CA ASP A 158 30.73 34.91 2.18
C ASP A 158 29.45 34.26 1.69
N THR A 159 28.96 34.68 0.52
CA THR A 159 27.79 34.09 -0.14
C THR A 159 28.07 32.63 -0.48
N PHE A 160 29.24 32.33 -1.04
CA PHE A 160 29.66 30.95 -1.31
C PHE A 160 29.75 30.13 -0.03
N LEU A 161 30.36 30.66 1.04
CA LEU A 161 30.56 29.92 2.28
C LEU A 161 29.25 29.62 3.02
N LEU A 162 28.34 30.61 3.10
CA LEU A 162 27.01 30.39 3.67
C LEU A 162 26.17 29.45 2.80
N PHE A 163 26.26 29.56 1.48
CA PHE A 163 25.59 28.65 0.57
C PHE A 163 26.13 27.22 0.71
N GLU A 164 27.45 27.03 0.78
CA GLU A 164 28.09 25.74 1.04
C GLU A 164 27.60 25.16 2.37
N ALA A 165 27.54 25.97 3.43
CA ALA A 165 27.09 25.55 4.75
C ALA A 165 25.60 25.16 4.81
N VAL A 166 24.72 25.89 4.11
CA VAL A 166 23.30 25.53 3.97
C VAL A 166 23.17 24.25 3.13
N MET A 167 23.89 24.16 2.02
CA MET A 167 23.85 23.01 1.12
C MET A 167 24.37 21.75 1.77
N LEU A 168 25.27 21.78 2.76
CA LEU A 168 25.64 20.58 3.53
C LEU A 168 24.44 19.83 4.10
N PHE A 169 23.40 20.55 4.52
CA PHE A 169 22.20 19.97 5.12
C PHE A 169 21.09 19.68 4.10
N VAL A 170 21.00 20.48 3.05
CA VAL A 170 19.93 20.41 2.04
C VAL A 170 20.35 19.55 0.83
N LYS A 171 21.65 19.26 0.66
CA LYS A 171 22.22 18.41 -0.41
C LYS A 171 21.49 17.07 -0.59
N PRO A 172 21.12 16.31 0.47
CA PRO A 172 20.34 15.08 0.32
C PRO A 172 18.96 15.27 -0.34
N PHE A 173 18.44 16.50 -0.40
CA PHE A 173 17.19 16.85 -1.09
C PHE A 173 17.39 17.15 -2.59
N PHE A 174 18.66 17.26 -3.04
CA PHE A 174 19.04 17.51 -4.43
C PHE A 174 19.74 16.32 -5.11
N GLU A 175 20.16 15.29 -4.36
CA GLU A 175 20.85 14.11 -4.89
C GLU A 175 20.06 13.36 -5.97
N LEU A 176 20.77 12.91 -7.01
CA LEU A 176 20.19 12.18 -8.13
C LEU A 176 19.71 10.81 -7.70
N VAL A 177 18.50 10.55 -8.16
CA VAL A 177 17.86 9.27 -8.05
C VAL A 177 17.75 8.67 -9.45
N GLU A 178 18.38 7.51 -9.69
CA GLU A 178 18.00 6.70 -10.85
C GLU A 178 16.57 6.19 -10.61
N THR A 179 15.64 6.62 -11.48
CA THR A 179 14.33 5.99 -11.55
C THR A 179 14.52 4.56 -12.04
N SER A 180 14.52 3.61 -11.11
CA SER A 180 14.32 2.19 -11.42
C SER A 180 13.13 2.07 -12.36
N HIS A 181 13.35 1.52 -13.55
CA HIS A 181 12.28 1.14 -14.46
C HIS A 181 11.40 0.08 -13.79
N GLU A 182 10.36 0.51 -13.05
CA GLU A 182 9.05 -0.13 -12.86
C GLU A 182 8.33 0.42 -11.61
N ALA A 183 7.22 1.15 -11.84
CA ALA A 183 5.98 1.08 -11.05
C ALA A 183 4.89 1.95 -11.72
N VAL A 184 4.24 1.43 -12.76
CA VAL A 184 2.97 2.00 -13.25
C VAL A 184 1.85 1.03 -12.86
N TYR A 185 1.25 1.30 -11.71
CA TYR A 185 -0.15 0.97 -11.41
C TYR A 185 -0.98 2.25 -11.59
N ARG A 186 -2.14 2.16 -12.26
CA ARG A 186 -3.10 3.27 -12.38
C ARG A 186 -4.54 2.80 -12.55
N GLY A 187 -5.41 3.24 -11.63
CA GLY A 187 -6.82 3.60 -11.87
C GLY A 187 -7.77 3.45 -10.67
N PRO A 188 -9.12 3.47 -10.88
CA PRO A 188 -9.92 4.55 -11.48
C PRO A 188 -10.37 5.53 -10.37
N GLY A 189 -11.00 6.66 -10.62
CA GLY A 189 -11.40 7.35 -11.82
C GLY A 189 -11.86 8.72 -11.35
N GLY A 190 -11.35 9.77 -12.02
CA GLY A 190 -11.68 11.15 -11.69
C GLY A 190 -10.46 12.07 -11.80
N THR A 191 -10.19 12.53 -13.02
CA THR A 191 -9.42 13.74 -13.39
C THR A 191 -7.92 13.89 -13.04
N TYR A 192 -7.18 14.29 -14.09
CA TYR A 192 -5.81 14.81 -14.20
C TYR A 192 -4.92 14.97 -12.94
N GLY A 193 -3.76 14.33 -12.99
CA GLY A 193 -2.61 14.59 -12.12
C GLY A 193 -1.56 13.47 -12.23
N ARG A 194 -0.48 13.68 -13.00
CA ARG A 194 0.66 12.74 -13.06
C ARG A 194 1.43 12.84 -11.74
N ARG A 195 1.52 11.75 -10.96
CA ARG A 195 2.53 11.64 -9.88
C ARG A 195 3.89 11.45 -10.53
N LEU A 196 4.66 12.53 -10.64
CA LEU A 196 5.99 12.58 -11.27
C LEU A 196 7.12 12.03 -10.38
N PHE A 197 6.84 11.55 -9.16
CA PHE A 197 7.87 11.35 -8.13
C PHE A 197 7.74 10.05 -7.28
N ALA A 198 7.03 9.02 -7.76
CA ALA A 198 6.62 7.88 -6.93
C ALA A 198 7.62 6.69 -6.83
N SER A 199 8.85 6.77 -7.35
CA SER A 199 9.82 5.69 -7.15
C SER A 199 11.24 6.16 -7.38
N PHE A 200 12.07 6.02 -6.35
CA PHE A 200 13.39 6.63 -6.34
C PHE A 200 14.45 5.72 -5.68
N SER A 201 15.57 5.41 -6.35
CA SER A 201 16.77 4.75 -5.79
C SER A 201 18.08 5.53 -6.07
N LEU A 202 19.03 5.51 -5.11
CA LEU A 202 20.31 6.25 -5.15
C LEU A 202 21.37 5.60 -6.06
N ARG A 203 22.21 6.42 -6.72
CA ARG A 203 23.32 6.00 -7.60
C ARG A 203 24.56 5.60 -6.77
N LYS A 204 25.20 4.46 -7.07
CA LYS A 204 26.56 4.15 -6.58
C LYS A 204 27.58 4.50 -7.67
N ASN A 205 28.49 5.44 -7.41
CA ASN A 205 29.65 5.67 -8.27
C ASN A 205 30.70 4.57 -8.04
N GLY A 206 31.09 3.91 -9.12
CA GLY A 206 32.31 3.12 -9.20
C GLY A 206 33.41 3.93 -9.84
N SER A 207 34.59 3.97 -9.20
CA SER A 207 35.85 4.32 -9.84
C SER A 207 37.01 3.64 -9.10
N GLY A 208 37.94 3.05 -9.86
CA GLY A 208 39.32 2.81 -9.43
C GLY A 208 39.74 1.34 -9.23
N ALA A 209 40.59 0.85 -10.13
CA ALA A 209 41.23 -0.45 -10.18
C ALA A 209 42.19 -0.76 -9.01
N GLY A 210 42.42 -2.06 -8.75
CA GLY A 210 43.58 -2.55 -7.99
C GLY A 210 43.40 -3.91 -7.30
N SER A 211 44.03 -4.95 -7.84
CA SER A 211 44.16 -6.31 -7.28
C SER A 211 44.69 -6.34 -5.84
N THR A 212 44.14 -7.18 -4.94
CA THR A 212 44.84 -8.32 -4.29
C THR A 212 43.83 -9.21 -3.52
N THR A 213 44.06 -10.52 -3.57
CA THR A 213 43.41 -11.62 -2.82
C THR A 213 43.46 -11.47 -1.29
N VAL A 214 42.41 -11.90 -0.58
CA VAL A 214 42.40 -12.78 0.63
C VAL A 214 40.95 -13.02 1.10
N GLN A 215 40.70 -14.24 1.61
CA GLN A 215 39.45 -14.85 2.07
C GLN A 215 38.77 -14.12 3.26
N SER A 216 37.43 -14.11 3.32
CA SER A 216 36.62 -14.83 4.33
C SER A 216 35.15 -14.37 4.37
N SER A 217 34.25 -15.35 4.50
CA SER A 217 32.83 -15.33 4.85
C SER A 217 32.32 -14.13 5.68
N GLU A 218 31.25 -13.47 5.24
CA GLU A 218 30.03 -13.19 6.03
C GLU A 218 28.93 -12.52 5.18
N THR A 219 27.73 -13.06 5.29
CA THR A 219 26.46 -12.63 4.67
C THR A 219 25.75 -11.60 5.54
N ALA A 220 25.25 -10.48 4.99
CA ALA A 220 24.15 -9.72 5.57
C ALA A 220 23.39 -8.83 4.57
N ASP A 221 22.06 -8.94 4.64
CA ASP A 221 20.99 -8.10 4.12
C ASP A 221 21.29 -6.58 4.05
N ARG A 222 20.97 -5.92 2.91
CA ARG A 222 20.73 -4.47 2.87
C ARG A 222 19.48 -4.17 2.02
N LYS A 223 18.40 -3.77 2.70
CA LYS A 223 17.10 -3.36 2.13
C LYS A 223 17.23 -2.08 1.29
N HIS A 224 16.37 -1.93 0.27
CA HIS A 224 16.19 -0.68 -0.48
C HIS A 224 15.52 0.40 0.40
N GLU A 225 16.23 1.48 0.71
CA GLU A 225 15.69 2.64 1.45
C GLU A 225 15.15 3.72 0.51
N GLN A 226 14.00 4.33 0.86
CA GLN A 226 13.42 5.48 0.14
C GLN A 226 14.26 6.77 0.36
N PRO A 227 14.27 7.73 -0.59
CA PRO A 227 15.01 8.99 -0.42
C PRO A 227 14.54 9.78 0.81
N VAL A 228 15.47 10.51 1.42
CA VAL A 228 15.25 11.27 2.66
C VAL A 228 14.12 12.30 2.50
N LEU A 229 14.09 13.03 1.39
CA LEU A 229 13.08 14.07 1.13
C LEU A 229 11.65 13.51 1.05
N HIS A 230 11.46 12.36 0.38
CA HIS A 230 10.16 11.71 0.26
C HIS A 230 9.63 11.25 1.62
N ARG A 231 10.50 10.64 2.41
CA ARG A 231 10.16 10.22 3.77
C ARG A 231 9.77 11.41 4.66
N LEU A 232 10.43 12.56 4.53
CA LEU A 232 10.10 13.78 5.26
C LEU A 232 8.72 14.36 4.87
N CYS A 233 8.42 14.44 3.57
CA CYS A 233 7.10 14.86 3.06
C CYS A 233 5.96 14.00 3.65
N HIS A 234 6.13 12.68 3.62
CA HIS A 234 5.19 11.73 4.21
C HIS A 234 5.04 11.93 5.72
N HIS A 235 6.14 12.10 6.45
CA HIS A 235 6.11 12.32 7.90
C HIS A 235 5.32 13.60 8.25
N ILE A 236 5.50 14.69 7.49
CA ILE A 236 4.81 15.97 7.73
C ILE A 236 3.28 15.82 7.57
N GLN A 237 2.79 15.31 6.43
CA GLN A 237 1.35 15.25 6.19
C GLN A 237 0.68 14.05 6.86
N TYR A 238 1.31 12.87 6.83
CA TYR A 238 0.64 11.65 7.26
C TYR A 238 0.82 11.31 8.73
N GLU A 239 1.84 11.85 9.40
CA GLU A 239 2.05 11.64 10.83
C GLU A 239 1.81 12.92 11.62
N MET A 240 2.54 14.01 11.30
CA MET A 240 2.48 15.23 12.09
C MET A 240 1.16 15.99 11.92
N LEU A 241 0.72 16.22 10.68
CA LEU A 241 -0.57 16.90 10.44
C LEU A 241 -1.74 16.06 10.94
N GLN A 242 -1.69 14.72 10.79
CA GLN A 242 -2.72 13.84 11.34
C GLN A 242 -2.88 13.99 12.85
N GLN A 243 -1.76 14.17 13.58
CA GLN A 243 -1.78 14.40 15.02
C GLN A 243 -2.27 15.79 15.41
N LYS A 244 -1.95 16.83 14.61
CA LYS A 244 -2.20 18.24 14.95
C LYS A 244 -3.54 18.78 14.45
N ASP A 245 -3.99 18.39 13.26
CA ASP A 245 -5.31 18.72 12.70
C ASP A 245 -5.85 17.54 11.87
N PRO A 246 -6.51 16.57 12.53
CA PRO A 246 -7.07 15.40 11.87
C PRO A 246 -8.09 15.77 10.79
N GLN A 247 -8.83 16.87 10.97
CA GLN A 247 -9.86 17.29 10.02
C GLN A 247 -9.24 17.77 8.71
N LEU A 248 -8.21 18.61 8.78
CA LEU A 248 -7.47 19.04 7.60
C LEU A 248 -6.74 17.85 6.95
N TYR A 249 -6.14 16.96 7.74
CA TYR A 249 -5.53 15.73 7.23
C TYR A 249 -6.51 14.88 6.42
N TYR A 250 -7.70 14.58 6.97
CA TYR A 250 -8.70 13.79 6.27
C TYR A 250 -9.23 14.53 5.04
N HIS A 251 -9.37 15.85 5.09
CA HIS A 251 -9.76 16.66 3.94
C HIS A 251 -8.76 16.56 2.79
N LEU A 252 -7.48 16.85 3.04
CA LEU A 252 -6.41 16.75 2.03
C LEU A 252 -6.26 15.31 1.50
N LYS A 253 -6.44 14.31 2.38
CA LYS A 253 -6.42 12.89 2.00
C LYS A 253 -7.61 12.50 1.13
N ASN A 254 -8.82 12.98 1.45
CA ASN A 254 -10.04 12.72 0.68
C ASN A 254 -9.99 13.38 -0.71
N LEU A 255 -9.29 14.50 -0.82
CA LEU A 255 -9.02 15.18 -2.08
C LEU A 255 -7.83 14.58 -2.84
N ASP A 256 -7.21 13.48 -2.37
CA ASP A 256 -6.03 12.87 -2.99
C ASP A 256 -4.83 13.84 -3.17
N ILE A 257 -4.72 14.85 -2.31
CA ILE A 257 -3.59 15.79 -2.31
C ILE A 257 -2.42 15.14 -1.59
N ILE A 258 -1.36 14.90 -2.35
CA ILE A 258 -0.17 14.14 -1.95
C ILE A 258 0.86 15.13 -1.41
N PRO A 259 1.56 14.85 -0.30
CA PRO A 259 2.50 15.81 0.26
C PRO A 259 3.59 16.23 -0.74
N GLU A 260 4.03 15.35 -1.65
CA GLU A 260 5.03 15.70 -2.65
C GLU A 260 4.60 16.85 -3.57
N THR A 261 3.30 17.05 -3.78
CA THR A 261 2.78 18.07 -4.69
C THR A 261 3.11 19.49 -4.23
N TYR A 262 3.29 19.72 -2.92
CA TYR A 262 3.59 21.03 -2.36
C TYR A 262 4.82 21.01 -1.44
N CYS A 263 5.00 19.99 -0.59
CA CYS A 263 6.13 19.89 0.34
C CYS A 263 7.49 19.76 -0.37
N LEU A 264 7.57 19.14 -1.56
CA LEU A 264 8.86 19.07 -2.28
C LEU A 264 9.41 20.46 -2.56
N ARG A 265 8.56 21.38 -3.05
CA ARG A 265 8.93 22.76 -3.33
C ARG A 265 9.31 23.49 -2.04
N TRP A 266 8.47 23.38 -1.00
CA TRP A 266 8.68 24.06 0.28
C TRP A 266 9.99 23.66 0.97
N ILE A 267 10.29 22.36 0.99
CA ILE A 267 11.47 21.82 1.69
C ILE A 267 12.74 22.05 0.87
N ARG A 268 12.72 21.75 -0.44
CA ARG A 268 13.90 21.90 -1.31
C ARG A 268 14.32 23.35 -1.49
N LEU A 269 13.36 24.27 -1.50
CA LEU A 269 13.61 25.69 -1.64
C LEU A 269 13.55 26.44 -0.31
N LEU A 270 13.44 25.76 0.83
CA LEU A 270 13.31 26.39 2.15
C LEU A 270 12.33 27.59 2.15
N PHE A 271 11.16 27.39 1.54
CA PHE A 271 10.08 28.37 1.40
C PHE A 271 10.38 29.66 0.60
N THR A 272 11.44 29.71 -0.21
CA THR A 272 11.80 30.92 -1.00
C THR A 272 10.70 31.47 -1.90
N ARG A 273 9.73 30.64 -2.29
CA ARG A 273 8.62 31.01 -3.19
C ARG A 273 7.29 31.25 -2.46
N GLU A 274 7.22 31.02 -1.15
CA GLU A 274 5.99 31.08 -0.37
C GLU A 274 5.83 32.38 0.43
N TYR A 275 6.95 33.08 0.66
CA TYR A 275 7.03 34.32 1.44
C TYR A 275 7.83 35.37 0.69
N ALA A 276 7.53 36.65 0.95
CA ALA A 276 8.38 37.75 0.52
C ALA A 276 9.77 37.63 1.16
N LEU A 277 10.79 38.15 0.47
CA LEU A 277 12.19 37.92 0.85
C LEU A 277 12.52 38.44 2.26
N GLU A 278 11.97 39.59 2.66
CA GLU A 278 12.10 40.16 3.99
C GLU A 278 11.48 39.28 5.09
N GLU A 279 10.27 38.75 4.87
CA GLU A 279 9.62 37.81 5.79
C GLU A 279 10.40 36.49 5.89
N LEU A 280 10.96 36.05 4.76
CA LEU A 280 11.74 34.83 4.67
C LEU A 280 13.02 34.88 5.50
N LEU A 281 13.68 36.05 5.61
CA LEU A 281 14.87 36.22 6.45
C LEU A 281 14.58 35.89 7.92
N TYR A 282 13.41 36.29 8.45
CA TYR A 282 13.00 35.95 9.81
C TYR A 282 12.70 34.46 10.00
N ILE A 283 12.14 33.80 8.96
CA ILE A 283 11.91 32.35 8.98
C ILE A 283 13.25 31.60 8.95
N TRP A 284 14.21 32.06 8.14
CA TRP A 284 15.55 31.49 8.04
C TRP A 284 16.38 31.74 9.32
N ASP A 285 16.24 32.89 9.97
CA ASP A 285 16.77 33.12 11.33
C ASP A 285 16.27 32.06 12.30
N ALA A 286 14.97 31.77 12.31
CA ALA A 286 14.39 30.78 13.21
C ALA A 286 14.88 29.35 12.91
N LEU A 287 15.08 29.01 11.63
CA LEU A 287 15.64 27.73 11.20
C LEU A 287 17.13 27.58 11.58
N ILE A 288 17.93 28.61 11.29
CA ILE A 288 19.39 28.60 11.44
C ILE A 288 19.77 28.75 12.92
N LEU A 289 19.05 29.56 13.70
CA LEU A 289 19.37 29.84 15.11
C LEU A 289 18.63 28.94 16.10
N ASP A 290 18.00 27.85 15.65
CA ASP A 290 17.33 26.88 16.52
C ASP A 290 18.34 26.30 17.54
N LYS A 291 18.01 26.35 18.84
CA LYS A 291 18.85 25.80 19.92
C LYS A 291 19.10 24.30 19.74
N LYS A 292 18.14 23.57 19.16
CA LYS A 292 18.29 22.13 18.86
C LYS A 292 19.29 21.87 17.74
N ARG A 293 19.56 22.86 16.88
CA ARG A 293 20.60 22.83 15.85
C ARG A 293 21.99 23.13 16.41
N ALA A 294 22.09 24.02 17.40
CA ALA A 294 23.36 24.36 18.06
C ALA A 294 23.99 23.17 18.83
N ALA A 295 23.22 22.10 19.09
CA ALA A 295 23.71 20.86 19.71
C ALA A 295 24.45 19.92 18.72
N ILE A 296 24.54 20.28 17.44
CA ILE A 296 25.24 19.50 16.41
C ILE A 296 26.69 20.00 16.33
N GLU A 297 27.68 19.16 16.67
CA GLU A 297 29.10 19.51 16.58
C GLU A 297 29.57 19.57 15.12
N TYR A 298 30.19 20.70 14.73
CA TYR A 298 30.79 20.88 13.41
C TYR A 298 32.29 20.53 13.45
N PRO A 299 32.83 19.77 12.47
CA PRO A 299 34.26 19.51 12.41
C PRO A 299 35.04 20.80 12.11
N VAL A 300 36.11 21.05 12.86
CA VAL A 300 37.02 22.19 12.65
C VAL A 300 37.82 21.99 11.36
N ILE A 301 37.67 22.90 10.39
CA ILE A 301 38.40 22.86 9.12
C ILE A 301 39.86 23.31 9.35
N ASN A 302 40.80 22.36 9.46
CA ASN A 302 42.22 22.65 9.64
C ASN A 302 42.96 22.67 8.28
N MET A 303 43.42 23.86 7.87
CA MET A 303 44.00 24.17 6.56
C MET A 303 45.49 23.80 6.40
N THR A 304 46.08 23.01 7.31
CA THR A 304 47.53 22.75 7.31
C THR A 304 47.98 21.47 6.57
N ASN A 305 47.06 20.58 6.17
CA ASN A 305 47.42 19.36 5.45
C ASN A 305 47.03 19.41 3.97
N LYS A 306 48.05 19.36 3.11
CA LYS A 306 48.00 19.41 1.64
C LYS A 306 47.49 18.12 0.98
N SER A 307 46.45 17.49 1.52
CA SER A 307 45.70 16.45 0.80
C SER A 307 44.31 16.99 0.45
N ASP A 308 44.19 17.61 -0.73
CA ASP A 308 42.94 18.13 -1.29
C ASP A 308 41.82 17.08 -1.44
N ASN A 309 42.05 15.81 -1.08
CA ASN A 309 41.08 14.73 -1.09
C ASN A 309 40.40 14.46 0.26
N ASP A 310 40.91 14.99 1.39
CA ASP A 310 40.30 14.75 2.71
C ASP A 310 39.27 15.81 3.11
N LEU A 311 39.24 16.95 2.41
CA LEU A 311 38.23 18.01 2.61
C LEU A 311 36.86 17.66 2.01
N LEU A 312 36.76 16.55 1.26
CA LEU A 312 35.50 15.97 0.77
C LEU A 312 34.88 14.98 1.78
N GLN A 313 35.44 14.81 2.99
CA GLN A 313 34.99 13.83 3.99
C GLN A 313 34.08 14.36 5.10
N LEU A 314 33.45 15.54 4.94
CA LEU A 314 32.36 15.99 5.83
C LEU A 314 31.13 15.05 5.92
N PRO A 315 30.87 14.05 5.03
CA PRO A 315 29.71 13.16 5.19
C PRO A 315 29.87 11.98 6.17
N ARG A 316 31.04 11.72 6.77
CA ARG A 316 31.28 10.43 7.45
C ARG A 316 30.86 10.33 8.93
N LEU A 317 30.35 11.40 9.54
CA LEU A 317 29.98 11.38 10.97
C LEU A 317 28.47 11.41 11.27
N LEU A 318 27.58 11.35 10.27
CA LEU A 318 26.12 11.31 10.49
C LEU A 318 25.48 9.92 10.30
N MET A 319 26.27 8.87 10.09
CA MET A 319 25.77 7.56 9.62
C MET A 319 25.71 6.43 10.66
N GLU A 320 25.81 6.70 11.97
CA GLU A 320 25.82 5.63 12.99
C GLU A 320 24.58 5.56 13.91
N SER A 321 23.51 6.33 13.66
CA SER A 321 22.22 6.07 14.34
C SER A 321 21.09 5.98 13.33
N GLU A 322 20.24 4.94 13.44
CA GLU A 322 19.11 4.67 12.55
C GLU A 322 18.05 5.81 12.48
N GLU A 323 18.23 6.87 13.28
CA GLU A 323 17.48 8.12 13.24
C GLU A 323 18.38 9.35 13.49
N SER A 324 19.35 9.72 12.63
CA SER A 324 19.92 11.10 12.65
C SER A 324 18.96 12.12 11.96
N THR A 325 17.70 12.02 12.41
CA THR A 325 16.55 12.95 12.43
C THR A 325 16.45 14.01 11.33
N TRP A 326 16.06 13.65 10.10
CA TRP A 326 15.57 14.57 9.04
C TRP A 326 16.38 15.87 8.79
N THR A 327 17.70 15.75 8.92
CA THR A 327 18.80 16.57 8.34
C THR A 327 18.78 18.10 8.62
N GLY A 328 19.60 18.50 9.61
CA GLY A 328 20.18 19.84 9.76
C GLY A 328 19.29 20.93 10.35
N PHE A 329 18.02 20.99 9.97
CA PHE A 329 17.07 22.02 10.39
C PHE A 329 15.86 21.40 11.13
N PRO A 330 15.95 21.14 12.44
CA PRO A 330 14.89 20.47 13.20
C PRO A 330 13.53 21.16 13.17
N LEU A 331 13.51 22.49 13.03
CA LEU A 331 12.29 23.30 12.99
C LEU A 331 11.55 23.23 11.63
N LEU A 332 12.22 22.79 10.55
CA LEU A 332 11.68 22.82 9.18
C LEU A 332 10.36 22.06 9.03
N ARG A 333 10.28 20.84 9.57
CA ARG A 333 9.05 20.02 9.54
C ARG A 333 7.87 20.68 10.26
N TYR A 334 8.15 21.42 11.34
CA TYR A 334 7.12 22.12 12.11
C TYR A 334 6.66 23.40 11.42
N ILE A 335 7.56 24.08 10.68
CA ILE A 335 7.19 25.19 9.79
C ILE A 335 6.25 24.70 8.68
N CYS A 336 6.50 23.53 8.09
CA CYS A 336 5.58 22.95 7.11
C CYS A 336 4.19 22.67 7.70
N VAL A 337 4.12 22.12 8.92
CA VAL A 337 2.82 21.90 9.60
C VAL A 337 2.17 23.22 9.98
N ALA A 338 2.93 24.18 10.51
CA ALA A 338 2.43 25.51 10.86
C ALA A 338 1.78 26.21 9.66
N ARG A 339 2.40 26.12 8.47
CA ARG A 339 1.84 26.67 7.23
C ARG A 339 0.52 26.01 6.85
N LEU A 340 0.42 24.68 6.96
CA LEU A 340 -0.83 23.96 6.70
C LEU A 340 -1.93 24.36 7.67
N LEU A 341 -1.60 24.52 8.96
CA LEU A 341 -2.54 24.93 9.99
C LEU A 341 -3.02 26.39 9.80
N GLN A 342 -2.15 27.30 9.36
CA GLN A 342 -2.51 28.69 9.04
C GLN A 342 -3.58 28.74 7.94
N MET A 343 -3.48 27.85 6.95
CA MET A 343 -4.40 27.76 5.83
C MET A 343 -5.57 26.80 6.09
N SER A 344 -5.67 26.21 7.29
CA SER A 344 -6.56 25.07 7.57
C SER A 344 -8.03 25.37 7.29
N THR A 345 -8.52 26.54 7.69
CA THR A 345 -9.93 26.92 7.47
C THR A 345 -10.23 27.12 5.98
N GLN A 346 -9.32 27.75 5.22
CA GLN A 346 -9.47 27.94 3.78
C GLN A 346 -9.41 26.60 3.05
N LEU A 347 -8.38 25.79 3.34
CA LEU A 347 -8.20 24.47 2.74
C LEU A 347 -9.40 23.56 3.00
N ARG A 348 -9.96 23.52 4.21
CA ARG A 348 -11.15 22.70 4.54
C ARG A 348 -12.41 23.12 3.79
N GLN A 349 -12.51 24.35 3.33
CA GLN A 349 -13.66 24.87 2.58
C GLN A 349 -13.47 24.78 1.06
N SER A 350 -12.25 24.54 0.61
CA SER A 350 -11.87 24.46 -0.79
C SER A 350 -11.98 23.04 -1.35
N ASP A 351 -12.28 22.93 -2.66
CA ASP A 351 -12.24 21.67 -3.40
C ASP A 351 -10.80 21.27 -3.78
N ASN A 352 -10.61 20.17 -4.52
CA ASN A 352 -9.27 19.70 -4.92
C ASN A 352 -8.48 20.78 -5.70
N THR A 353 -9.13 21.46 -6.64
CA THR A 353 -8.46 22.43 -7.53
C THR A 353 -8.06 23.67 -6.74
N ASP A 354 -8.94 24.14 -5.86
CA ASP A 354 -8.70 25.33 -5.03
C ASP A 354 -7.69 25.04 -3.91
N CYS A 355 -7.70 23.85 -3.30
CA CYS A 355 -6.67 23.44 -2.36
C CYS A 355 -5.29 23.36 -3.02
N LEU A 356 -5.20 22.78 -4.22
CA LEU A 356 -3.95 22.76 -4.99
C LEU A 356 -3.53 24.16 -5.41
N ARG A 357 -4.48 25.04 -5.77
CA ARG A 357 -4.19 26.45 -6.05
C ARG A 357 -3.60 27.11 -4.82
N LEU A 358 -4.21 26.97 -3.64
CA LEU A 358 -3.73 27.55 -2.38
C LEU A 358 -2.37 27.00 -1.96
N LEU A 359 -2.17 25.67 -1.98
CA LEU A 359 -0.91 25.03 -1.58
C LEU A 359 0.25 25.27 -2.54
N MET A 360 -0.04 25.49 -3.82
CA MET A 360 0.96 25.82 -4.85
C MET A 360 1.02 27.32 -5.17
N HIS A 361 0.20 28.16 -4.51
CA HIS A 361 0.20 29.60 -4.72
C HIS A 361 1.55 30.14 -4.30
N ALA A 362 2.30 30.71 -5.26
CA ALA A 362 3.47 31.51 -4.92
C ALA A 362 2.98 32.86 -4.42
N TYR A 363 3.72 33.50 -3.52
CA TYR A 363 3.39 34.84 -3.04
C TYR A 363 3.09 35.78 -4.24
N GLN A 364 1.90 36.40 -4.27
CA GLN A 364 1.49 37.38 -5.29
C GLN A 364 1.14 38.69 -4.60
N ASP A 365 1.47 39.82 -5.24
CA ASP A 365 1.48 41.21 -4.73
C ASP A 365 0.14 41.79 -4.23
N GLU A 366 -0.91 40.99 -4.00
CA GLU A 366 -2.21 41.49 -3.52
C GLU A 366 -2.18 41.99 -2.05
N ASP A 367 -1.08 41.75 -1.31
CA ASP A 367 -0.83 42.23 0.07
C ASP A 367 0.21 43.38 0.15
N SER A 368 0.44 44.12 -0.94
CA SER A 368 1.52 45.13 -1.06
C SER A 368 1.41 46.34 -0.12
N ASP A 369 0.26 46.57 0.52
CA ASP A 369 -0.01 47.74 1.37
C ASP A 369 0.38 47.54 2.86
N SER A 370 0.95 46.39 3.22
CA SER A 370 1.40 46.10 4.60
C SER A 370 2.76 46.74 4.92
N SER A 371 2.88 47.37 6.10
CA SER A 371 4.12 47.99 6.57
C SER A 371 5.17 46.94 6.99
N ASP A 372 6.47 47.27 6.93
CA ASP A 372 7.57 46.35 7.30
C ASP A 372 7.45 45.80 8.73
N SER A 373 6.97 46.62 9.66
CA SER A 373 6.67 46.22 11.04
C SER A 373 5.58 45.16 11.13
N GLU A 374 4.54 45.24 10.29
CA GLU A 374 3.47 44.23 10.25
C GLU A 374 3.98 42.91 9.66
N ARG A 375 4.81 42.97 8.61
CA ARG A 375 5.44 41.78 8.01
C ARG A 375 6.34 41.06 9.00
N GLN A 376 7.18 41.80 9.73
CA GLN A 376 8.03 41.25 10.79
C GLN A 376 7.20 40.61 11.90
N ASN A 377 6.13 41.27 12.36
CA ASN A 377 5.25 40.72 13.40
C ASN A 377 4.52 39.43 12.93
N ARG A 378 4.10 39.36 11.66
CA ARG A 378 3.51 38.14 11.08
C ARG A 378 4.52 36.98 11.05
N ALA A 379 5.74 37.23 10.60
CA ALA A 379 6.80 36.22 10.56
C ALA A 379 7.22 35.75 11.97
N ALA A 380 7.30 36.67 12.94
CA ALA A 380 7.59 36.35 14.34
C ALA A 380 6.48 35.49 14.98
N ALA A 381 5.20 35.85 14.76
CA ALA A 381 4.07 35.05 15.25
C ALA A 381 4.05 33.65 14.62
N PHE A 382 4.31 33.55 13.32
CA PHE A 382 4.37 32.29 12.59
C PHE A 382 5.49 31.37 13.09
N THR A 383 6.69 31.90 13.27
CA THR A 383 7.84 31.13 13.79
C THR A 383 7.66 30.72 15.25
N ARG A 384 7.01 31.56 16.08
CA ARG A 384 6.63 31.20 17.45
C ARG A 384 5.65 30.02 17.46
N PHE A 385 4.63 30.04 16.61
CA PHE A 385 3.69 28.94 16.47
C PHE A 385 4.37 27.63 16.05
N ALA A 386 5.34 27.68 15.13
CA ALA A 386 6.11 26.50 14.75
C ALA A 386 6.96 25.94 15.91
N LYS A 387 7.52 26.79 16.78
CA LYS A 387 8.27 26.36 17.99
C LYS A 387 7.37 25.69 19.03
N ILE A 388 6.14 26.18 19.23
CA ILE A 388 5.14 25.55 20.10
C ILE A 388 4.77 24.15 19.58
N LEU A 389 4.65 23.99 18.26
CA LEU A 389 4.41 22.67 17.67
C LEU A 389 5.60 21.71 17.89
N GLN A 390 6.83 22.23 17.95
CA GLN A 390 8.07 21.48 18.19
C GLN A 390 8.21 21.04 19.66
N ASP A 391 7.75 21.85 20.60
CA ASP A 391 7.77 21.53 22.03
C ASP A 391 6.57 22.17 22.75
N PRO A 392 5.50 21.42 23.07
CA PRO A 392 4.29 21.95 23.70
C PRO A 392 4.50 22.57 25.08
N MET A 393 5.65 22.32 25.74
CA MET A 393 5.98 22.84 27.08
C MET A 393 6.71 24.19 27.02
N THR A 394 6.97 24.74 25.82
CA THR A 394 7.70 26.01 25.68
C THR A 394 6.97 27.22 26.28
N GLU A 395 5.64 27.22 26.35
CA GLU A 395 4.85 28.30 26.98
C GLU A 395 5.08 28.41 28.50
N GLU A 396 5.29 27.30 29.21
CA GLU A 396 5.57 27.35 30.67
C GLU A 396 6.96 27.94 30.97
N THR A 397 7.94 27.78 30.08
CA THR A 397 9.30 28.34 30.27
C THR A 397 9.45 29.81 29.88
N GLU A 398 8.61 30.34 28.98
CA GLU A 398 8.64 31.77 28.61
C GLU A 398 7.74 32.61 29.53
N GLU A 399 6.63 32.07 30.05
CA GLU A 399 5.79 32.77 31.04
C GLU A 399 6.35 32.73 32.47
N MET A 400 7.15 31.72 32.84
CA MET A 400 7.92 31.75 34.11
C MET A 400 9.19 32.61 34.04
N GLY A 401 9.48 33.24 32.90
CA GLY A 401 10.62 34.15 32.72
C GLY A 401 10.36 35.59 33.19
N ILE A 402 9.12 35.93 33.55
CA ILE A 402 8.77 37.24 34.11
C ILE A 402 8.36 37.03 35.57
N GLY A 403 9.37 36.96 36.43
CA GLY A 403 9.22 36.99 37.87
C GLY A 403 9.72 35.72 38.53
N ILE A 404 10.93 35.79 39.09
CA ILE A 404 11.20 35.59 40.52
C ILE A 404 12.69 35.85 40.76
N ASP A 405 12.93 36.58 41.84
CA ASP A 405 14.19 37.10 42.32
C ASP A 405 15.35 36.10 42.42
N ALA A 406 16.54 36.69 42.29
CA ALA A 406 17.81 36.11 42.65
C ALA A 406 17.85 35.75 44.15
N ASN A 407 17.96 34.46 44.48
CA ASN A 407 18.96 33.93 45.41
C ASN A 407 18.84 32.42 45.62
N GLU A 408 20.01 31.78 45.73
CA GLU A 408 20.33 30.47 46.31
C GLU A 408 20.72 29.29 45.38
N PRO A 409 21.70 28.45 45.82
CA PRO A 409 22.64 27.82 44.92
C PRO A 409 22.39 26.33 44.64
N LYS A 410 22.94 25.91 43.48
CA LYS A 410 23.00 24.56 42.91
C LYS A 410 23.47 23.48 43.89
N GLN A 411 22.82 22.31 43.87
CA GLN A 411 23.44 21.03 44.20
C GLN A 411 23.30 20.02 43.06
N SER A 412 24.40 19.31 42.84
CA SER A 412 24.73 18.38 41.75
C SER A 412 24.16 16.97 41.94
N ALA A 413 23.67 16.35 40.86
CA ALA A 413 23.68 14.89 40.71
C ALA A 413 23.70 14.49 39.22
N SER A 414 24.61 13.58 38.87
CA SER A 414 24.91 13.03 37.54
C SER A 414 23.84 12.07 36.99
N PRO A 415 23.70 11.90 35.67
CA PRO A 415 22.77 10.94 35.08
C PRO A 415 23.42 9.55 34.91
N ALA A 416 22.71 8.49 35.31
CA ALA A 416 23.07 7.10 35.02
C ALA A 416 22.11 6.51 33.98
N ALA A 417 22.69 5.88 32.95
CA ALA A 417 22.03 5.27 31.81
C ALA A 417 21.15 4.06 32.17
N GLY A 418 19.97 3.96 31.56
CA GLY A 418 19.03 2.84 31.73
C GLY A 418 19.05 1.87 30.54
N SER A 419 19.59 0.67 30.75
CA SER A 419 19.50 -0.47 29.83
C SER A 419 18.17 -1.21 29.99
N ASN A 420 17.48 -1.52 28.89
CA ASN A 420 16.33 -2.42 28.86
C ASN A 420 16.77 -3.89 29.06
N VAL A 421 16.56 -4.44 30.26
CA VAL A 421 16.69 -5.89 30.53
C VAL A 421 15.35 -6.42 31.04
N VAL A 422 14.82 -7.45 30.38
CA VAL A 422 13.61 -8.18 30.81
C VAL A 422 13.94 -9.00 32.06
N LYS A 423 13.31 -8.68 33.20
CA LYS A 423 13.44 -9.44 34.46
C LYS A 423 12.63 -10.75 34.40
N VAL A 424 13.30 -11.89 34.55
CA VAL A 424 12.67 -13.19 34.82
C VAL A 424 12.35 -13.30 36.32
N VAL A 425 11.10 -13.58 36.67
CA VAL A 425 10.65 -13.80 38.06
C VAL A 425 10.54 -15.31 38.32
N SER A 426 11.04 -15.80 39.46
CA SER A 426 10.98 -17.22 39.88
C SER A 426 9.93 -17.43 40.98
N PHE A 427 9.27 -18.60 40.99
CA PHE A 427 8.14 -18.90 41.89
C PHE A 427 8.50 -19.76 43.11
N ARG A 428 7.66 -19.65 44.16
CA ARG A 428 7.50 -20.61 45.27
C ARG A 428 6.19 -21.38 45.11
N GLU A 429 6.12 -22.57 45.71
CA GLU A 429 5.01 -23.53 45.64
C GLU A 429 3.65 -22.93 46.08
N GLY A 430 2.57 -23.18 45.32
CA GLY A 430 1.18 -22.80 45.68
C GLY A 430 0.60 -21.50 45.07
N LEU A 431 1.08 -21.03 43.91
CA LEU A 431 0.63 -19.78 43.28
C LEU A 431 -0.06 -19.99 41.92
N LEU A 432 -1.21 -19.33 41.71
CA LEU A 432 -1.90 -19.22 40.42
C LEU A 432 -1.43 -17.96 39.67
N GLY A 433 -1.05 -18.09 38.40
CA GLY A 433 -0.68 -16.95 37.55
C GLY A 433 -1.90 -16.31 36.89
N LEU A 434 -2.13 -15.03 37.15
CA LEU A 434 -3.16 -14.21 36.47
C LEU A 434 -2.47 -13.12 35.64
N VAL A 435 -2.79 -13.05 34.34
CA VAL A 435 -2.35 -11.96 33.48
C VAL A 435 -3.44 -10.89 33.49
N LEU A 436 -3.15 -9.73 34.08
CA LEU A 436 -4.04 -8.57 34.05
C LEU A 436 -3.74 -7.73 32.80
N THR A 437 -4.79 -7.22 32.19
CA THR A 437 -4.69 -6.21 31.13
C THR A 437 -5.16 -4.90 31.75
N ALA A 438 -4.29 -3.90 31.84
CA ALA A 438 -4.49 -2.64 32.58
C ALA A 438 -4.81 -2.76 34.09
N ALA A 439 -4.26 -1.85 34.90
CA ALA A 439 -4.59 -1.76 36.32
C ALA A 439 -6.08 -1.41 36.50
N GLY A 440 -6.85 -2.28 37.17
CA GLY A 440 -8.28 -2.08 37.45
C GLY A 440 -9.27 -2.74 36.49
N ALA A 441 -8.85 -3.65 35.60
CA ALA A 441 -9.78 -4.29 34.67
C ALA A 441 -10.87 -5.15 35.35
N PRO A 442 -12.11 -5.13 34.82
CA PRO A 442 -13.22 -5.97 35.29
C PRO A 442 -12.85 -7.46 35.20
N TYR A 443 -13.47 -8.28 36.05
CA TYR A 443 -13.12 -9.71 36.22
C TYR A 443 -13.08 -10.49 34.89
N GLU A 444 -13.99 -10.15 33.98
CA GLU A 444 -14.13 -10.74 32.66
C GLU A 444 -12.89 -10.56 31.78
N LYS A 445 -12.11 -9.47 31.93
CA LYS A 445 -10.94 -9.19 31.08
C LYS A 445 -9.62 -9.75 31.63
N ARG A 446 -9.68 -10.69 32.58
CA ARG A 446 -8.52 -11.28 33.24
C ARG A 446 -8.23 -12.64 32.62
N LEU A 447 -7.00 -12.85 32.17
CA LEU A 447 -6.56 -14.17 31.69
C LEU A 447 -6.06 -15.00 32.87
N ALA A 448 -6.57 -16.22 33.01
CA ALA A 448 -6.22 -17.14 34.09
C ALA A 448 -5.59 -18.43 33.55
N VAL A 449 -4.47 -18.84 34.15
CA VAL A 449 -3.98 -20.22 34.06
C VAL A 449 -4.72 -21.02 35.12
N LYS A 450 -5.83 -21.68 34.76
CA LYS A 450 -6.79 -22.23 35.73
C LYS A 450 -6.27 -23.43 36.55
N ALA A 451 -5.35 -24.26 36.05
CA ALA A 451 -4.70 -25.32 36.84
C ALA A 451 -3.56 -26.00 36.07
N PHE A 452 -2.52 -26.44 36.78
CA PHE A 452 -1.57 -27.44 36.29
C PHE A 452 -2.30 -28.79 36.23
N MET A 453 -2.87 -29.15 35.07
CA MET A 453 -3.37 -30.51 34.87
C MET A 453 -2.21 -31.43 34.48
N ARG A 454 -2.20 -32.65 35.03
CA ARG A 454 -1.20 -33.67 34.76
C ARG A 454 -1.06 -33.91 33.25
N ASP A 455 0.17 -33.83 32.75
CA ASP A 455 0.50 -34.26 31.39
C ASP A 455 0.42 -35.81 31.34
N PRO A 456 -0.50 -36.41 30.57
CA PRO A 456 -0.64 -37.86 30.48
C PRO A 456 0.51 -38.53 29.70
N THR A 457 1.40 -37.76 29.08
CA THR A 457 2.56 -38.28 28.32
C THR A 457 3.87 -38.25 29.12
N ALA A 458 3.90 -37.57 30.27
CA ALA A 458 5.06 -37.50 31.15
C ALA A 458 4.97 -38.56 32.26
N SER A 459 6.04 -39.36 32.44
CA SER A 459 6.09 -40.45 33.42
C SER A 459 5.95 -40.02 34.89
N SER A 460 6.14 -38.74 35.19
CA SER A 460 5.96 -38.14 36.53
C SER A 460 4.59 -37.50 36.77
N GLY A 461 3.78 -37.31 35.71
CA GLY A 461 2.48 -36.65 35.80
C GLY A 461 2.53 -35.16 36.19
N VAL A 462 3.70 -34.50 36.12
CA VAL A 462 3.88 -33.07 36.43
C VAL A 462 3.92 -32.26 35.13
N GLY A 463 3.10 -31.21 34.99
CA GLY A 463 3.08 -30.37 33.79
C GLY A 463 4.36 -29.56 33.60
N GLN A 464 4.74 -29.22 32.35
CA GLN A 464 6.01 -28.53 32.04
C GLN A 464 6.26 -27.24 32.83
N ALA A 465 5.21 -26.45 33.08
CA ALA A 465 5.30 -25.21 33.85
C ALA A 465 5.50 -25.46 35.36
N GLU A 466 5.00 -26.58 35.89
CA GLU A 466 5.21 -27.00 37.29
C GLU A 466 6.63 -27.57 37.48
N ALA A 467 7.10 -28.37 36.51
CA ALA A 467 8.46 -28.92 36.51
C ALA A 467 9.53 -27.82 36.36
N SER A 468 9.27 -26.80 35.54
CA SER A 468 10.23 -25.72 35.27
C SER A 468 10.13 -24.53 36.25
N ARG A 469 9.07 -24.46 37.06
CA ARG A 469 8.74 -23.32 37.94
C ARG A 469 8.72 -21.97 37.20
N LYS A 470 8.38 -21.99 35.91
CA LYS A 470 8.27 -20.82 35.04
C LYS A 470 6.95 -20.92 34.27
N VAL A 471 6.17 -19.83 34.26
CA VAL A 471 4.98 -19.70 33.40
C VAL A 471 5.41 -19.01 32.12
N CYS A 472 5.33 -19.72 31.01
CA CYS A 472 5.53 -19.18 29.68
C CYS A 472 4.18 -18.71 29.12
N PRO A 473 4.17 -17.77 28.16
CA PRO A 473 2.94 -17.37 27.48
C PRO A 473 2.11 -18.56 26.98
N GLY A 474 2.75 -19.64 26.51
CA GLY A 474 2.11 -20.87 26.05
C GLY A 474 1.23 -21.61 27.06
N ASP A 475 1.27 -21.26 28.35
CA ASP A 475 0.56 -21.97 29.43
C ASP A 475 -0.87 -21.44 29.69
N LEU A 476 -1.40 -20.58 28.81
CA LEU A 476 -2.75 -19.99 28.92
C LEU A 476 -3.86 -21.03 28.67
N LEU A 477 -4.77 -21.18 29.63
CA LEU A 477 -5.86 -22.19 29.59
C LEU A 477 -7.24 -21.61 29.27
N GLN A 478 -7.41 -20.29 29.27
CA GLN A 478 -8.70 -19.66 29.06
C GLN A 478 -8.54 -18.29 28.38
N SER A 479 -9.41 -17.96 27.43
CA SER A 479 -9.40 -16.69 26.70
C SER A 479 -10.02 -15.55 27.52
N ILE A 480 -9.90 -14.33 26.98
CA ILE A 480 -10.44 -13.07 27.55
C ILE A 480 -11.96 -13.13 27.75
N ASN A 481 -12.65 -14.10 27.14
CA ASN A 481 -14.12 -14.24 27.23
C ASN A 481 -14.54 -15.56 27.88
N GLY A 482 -13.65 -16.18 28.64
CA GLY A 482 -13.95 -17.44 29.33
C GLY A 482 -13.96 -18.67 28.43
N VAL A 483 -13.53 -18.59 27.16
CA VAL A 483 -13.46 -19.75 26.26
C VAL A 483 -12.27 -20.62 26.66
N PRO A 484 -12.45 -21.91 26.99
CA PRO A 484 -11.35 -22.83 27.28
C PRO A 484 -10.42 -22.95 26.07
N ILE A 485 -9.12 -22.82 26.30
CA ILE A 485 -8.08 -22.91 25.27
C ILE A 485 -7.36 -24.25 25.46
N VAL A 486 -7.51 -25.16 24.49
CA VAL A 486 -6.84 -26.48 24.53
C VAL A 486 -5.96 -26.62 23.29
N GLY A 487 -4.68 -26.97 23.48
CA GLY A 487 -3.77 -27.34 22.38
C GLY A 487 -3.19 -26.19 21.56
N VAL A 488 -3.03 -24.99 22.14
CA VAL A 488 -2.60 -23.78 21.43
C VAL A 488 -1.08 -23.57 21.47
N THR A 489 -0.51 -23.15 20.35
CA THR A 489 0.93 -22.90 20.19
C THR A 489 1.36 -21.54 20.76
N THR A 490 2.65 -21.39 21.07
CA THR A 490 3.23 -20.12 21.59
C THR A 490 2.97 -18.92 20.67
N GLU A 491 2.97 -19.12 19.35
CA GLU A 491 2.71 -18.05 18.38
C GLU A 491 1.22 -17.63 18.36
N GLU A 492 0.30 -18.58 18.55
CA GLU A 492 -1.12 -18.29 18.68
C GLU A 492 -1.42 -17.56 19.98
N VAL A 493 -0.74 -17.89 21.07
CA VAL A 493 -0.79 -17.08 22.29
C VAL A 493 -0.32 -15.65 22.02
N LYS A 494 0.80 -15.46 21.30
CA LYS A 494 1.28 -14.12 20.96
C LYS A 494 0.23 -13.33 20.16
N ARG A 495 -0.48 -13.97 19.22
CA ARG A 495 -1.61 -13.33 18.50
C ARG A 495 -2.74 -12.93 19.45
N HIS A 496 -3.12 -13.80 20.40
CA HIS A 496 -4.13 -13.46 21.41
C HIS A 496 -3.69 -12.29 22.31
N LEU A 497 -2.42 -12.26 22.72
CA LEU A 497 -1.86 -11.15 23.49
C LEU A 497 -1.83 -9.83 22.69
N GLN A 498 -1.75 -9.87 21.36
CA GLN A 498 -1.84 -8.66 20.51
C GLN A 498 -3.26 -8.08 20.45
N LEU A 499 -4.30 -8.86 20.75
CA LEU A 499 -5.68 -8.37 20.80
C LEU A 499 -5.97 -7.55 22.07
N LEU A 500 -5.09 -7.60 23.07
CA LEU A 500 -5.25 -6.94 24.35
C LEU A 500 -4.71 -5.49 24.34
N ASP A 501 -5.25 -4.63 25.21
CA ASP A 501 -4.81 -3.24 25.35
C ASP A 501 -3.53 -3.15 26.20
N ARG A 502 -2.52 -2.42 25.72
CA ARG A 502 -1.25 -2.20 26.43
C ARG A 502 -1.35 -0.99 27.37
N PRO A 503 -0.67 -0.98 28.54
CA PRO A 503 0.29 -2.00 29.04
C PRO A 503 -0.36 -3.21 29.74
N PHE A 504 0.30 -4.37 29.67
CA PHE A 504 -0.08 -5.59 30.39
C PHE A 504 0.56 -5.62 31.77
N TYR A 505 -0.19 -5.98 32.80
CA TYR A 505 0.29 -6.11 34.17
C TYR A 505 0.15 -7.57 34.60
N ILE A 506 1.24 -8.23 34.94
CA ILE A 506 1.17 -9.59 35.46
C ILE A 506 1.08 -9.50 36.98
N ALA A 507 0.02 -10.05 37.57
CA ALA A 507 -0.16 -10.07 39.02
C ALA A 507 -0.25 -11.51 39.53
N PHE A 508 0.48 -11.81 40.59
CA PHE A 508 0.46 -13.11 41.24
C PHE A 508 -0.36 -13.01 42.52
N ARG A 509 -1.37 -13.87 42.67
CA ARG A 509 -2.16 -13.94 43.90
C ARG A 509 -1.76 -15.19 44.68
N ARG A 510 -1.48 -15.04 45.98
CA ARG A 510 -1.40 -16.16 46.92
C ARG A 510 -2.78 -16.77 47.08
N CYS A 511 -2.93 -18.06 46.76
CA CYS A 511 -4.05 -18.85 47.26
C CYS A 511 -3.81 -19.11 48.75
N THR A 512 -4.11 -18.12 49.57
CA THR A 512 -4.57 -18.38 50.92
C THR A 512 -5.98 -17.83 50.96
N ASP A 513 -6.91 -18.70 51.34
CA ASP A 513 -8.35 -18.50 51.47
C ASP A 513 -9.12 -18.81 50.19
N ALA A 514 -9.59 -20.06 50.16
CA ALA A 514 -10.84 -20.42 49.52
C ALA A 514 -11.92 -19.39 49.90
N ILE A 515 -12.75 -19.04 48.93
CA ILE A 515 -13.98 -18.28 49.16
C ILE A 515 -14.78 -19.05 50.22
N GLY A 516 -15.05 -18.39 51.34
CA GLY A 516 -15.58 -19.00 52.56
C GLY A 516 -16.86 -19.79 52.31
N GLU A 517 -16.83 -21.04 52.75
CA GLU A 517 -17.99 -21.67 53.37
C GLU A 517 -18.21 -20.96 54.71
N ASP A 518 -19.41 -20.40 54.91
CA ASP A 518 -19.78 -19.72 56.13
C ASP A 518 -19.70 -20.64 57.36
N ALA A 519 -19.28 -20.03 58.46
CA ALA A 519 -18.88 -20.69 59.70
C ALA A 519 -20.05 -21.19 60.55
N GLY A 520 -19.83 -22.37 61.17
CA GLY A 520 -20.35 -22.80 62.48
C GLY A 520 -21.71 -23.50 62.43
N SER A 521 -21.94 -24.68 63.01
CA SER A 521 -21.27 -25.26 64.18
C SER A 521 -21.70 -26.71 64.44
N THR A 522 -20.81 -27.44 65.12
CA THR A 522 -21.03 -28.56 66.07
C THR A 522 -21.50 -29.94 65.58
N TRP A 523 -20.49 -30.83 65.54
CA TRP A 523 -20.40 -32.18 66.12
C TRP A 523 -21.67 -33.03 66.31
N GLY A 524 -21.63 -34.24 65.74
CA GLY A 524 -21.98 -35.46 66.49
C GLY A 524 -23.06 -36.38 65.89
N ASN A 525 -22.60 -37.54 65.39
CA ASN A 525 -23.21 -38.87 65.50
C ASN A 525 -24.60 -39.22 64.90
N THR A 526 -24.52 -40.21 64.00
CA THR A 526 -25.34 -41.44 63.89
C THR A 526 -26.82 -41.41 63.50
N ASN A 527 -27.09 -42.20 62.45
CA ASN A 527 -28.18 -43.18 62.29
C ASN A 527 -29.59 -42.75 61.83
N THR A 528 -29.97 -43.45 60.74
CA THR A 528 -31.24 -44.17 60.47
C THR A 528 -32.49 -43.44 59.93
N ALA A 529 -32.94 -44.00 58.78
CA ALA A 529 -34.29 -44.44 58.43
C ALA A 529 -35.31 -43.47 57.78
N GLU A 530 -35.81 -43.90 56.59
CA GLU A 530 -37.23 -44.07 56.18
C GLU A 530 -38.27 -43.04 56.67
N SER A 531 -39.27 -42.54 55.93
CA SER A 531 -39.97 -42.87 54.68
C SER A 531 -40.99 -41.69 54.42
N PRO A 532 -41.90 -41.73 53.42
CA PRO A 532 -42.50 -40.57 52.73
C PRO A 532 -43.80 -40.04 53.36
N ASP A 533 -44.17 -38.80 53.05
CA ASP A 533 -45.55 -38.39 52.68
C ASP A 533 -45.62 -36.90 52.29
N ALA A 534 -46.46 -36.62 51.29
CA ALA A 534 -46.69 -35.33 50.61
C ALA A 534 -47.70 -34.41 51.37
N PRO A 535 -48.28 -33.34 50.77
CA PRO A 535 -47.77 -32.25 49.93
C PRO A 535 -48.15 -30.84 50.49
N SER A 536 -47.44 -29.77 50.13
CA SER A 536 -48.08 -28.46 49.81
C SER A 536 -47.06 -27.36 49.48
N SER A 537 -47.20 -26.81 48.27
CA SER A 537 -46.94 -25.43 47.84
C SER A 537 -45.62 -24.77 48.23
N LEU A 538 -44.75 -24.53 47.24
CA LEU A 538 -43.97 -23.30 47.12
C LEU A 538 -43.54 -23.13 45.65
N THR A 539 -43.64 -21.90 45.17
CA THR A 539 -43.42 -21.40 43.82
C THR A 539 -42.01 -21.71 43.28
N GLU A 540 -41.94 -22.45 42.17
CA GLU A 540 -40.74 -22.55 41.33
C GLU A 540 -40.54 -21.26 40.55
N SER A 541 -39.42 -20.56 40.81
CA SER A 541 -38.84 -19.62 39.86
C SER A 541 -37.72 -20.33 39.12
N ASP A 542 -38.04 -20.78 37.90
CA ASP A 542 -37.10 -21.27 36.90
C ASP A 542 -35.95 -20.30 36.66
N THR A 543 -34.73 -20.73 36.94
CA THR A 543 -33.52 -20.22 36.27
C THR A 543 -32.63 -21.41 35.90
N ALA A 544 -33.14 -22.24 35.00
CA ALA A 544 -32.32 -23.18 34.25
C ALA A 544 -31.43 -22.41 33.26
N SER A 545 -30.12 -22.43 33.47
CA SER A 545 -29.11 -21.98 32.52
C SER A 545 -29.16 -22.84 31.26
N SER A 546 -29.65 -22.26 30.15
CA SER A 546 -29.65 -22.89 28.83
C SER A 546 -28.22 -23.00 28.28
N GLU A 547 -27.65 -24.21 28.29
CA GLU A 547 -26.40 -24.53 27.57
C GLU A 547 -26.65 -24.51 26.05
N VAL A 548 -26.31 -23.40 25.40
CA VAL A 548 -26.32 -23.31 23.92
C VAL A 548 -25.16 -24.15 23.35
N LYS A 549 -25.47 -25.19 22.55
CA LYS A 549 -24.50 -26.06 21.86
C LYS A 549 -23.55 -25.24 20.96
N GLN A 550 -22.24 -25.47 21.08
CA GLN A 550 -21.24 -24.84 20.21
C GLN A 550 -21.37 -25.33 18.75
N PRO A 551 -21.18 -24.46 17.74
CA PRO A 551 -21.21 -24.86 16.34
C PRO A 551 -20.01 -25.75 15.97
N PRO A 552 -20.13 -26.63 14.95
CA PRO A 552 -19.03 -27.49 14.53
C PRO A 552 -17.91 -26.67 13.86
N PHE A 553 -16.70 -26.78 14.42
CA PHE A 553 -15.48 -26.18 13.86
C PHE A 553 -14.76 -27.13 12.90
N LEU A 554 -14.16 -26.57 11.86
CA LEU A 554 -13.28 -27.30 10.95
C LEU A 554 -12.00 -27.74 11.68
N PRO A 555 -11.32 -28.80 11.22
CA PRO A 555 -10.00 -29.14 11.73
C PRO A 555 -8.99 -27.99 11.59
N GLY A 556 -8.46 -27.53 12.72
CA GLY A 556 -7.57 -26.35 12.81
C GLY A 556 -8.30 -25.01 12.99
N GLU A 557 -9.63 -25.00 12.98
CA GLU A 557 -10.44 -23.81 13.27
C GLU A 557 -10.58 -23.62 14.79
N LEU A 558 -10.28 -22.40 15.25
CA LEU A 558 -10.27 -22.01 16.66
C LEU A 558 -11.14 -20.78 16.86
N CYS A 559 -11.96 -20.77 17.91
CA CYS A 559 -12.83 -19.63 18.26
C CYS A 559 -12.08 -18.60 19.12
N TYR A 560 -11.99 -17.36 18.64
CA TYR A 560 -11.32 -16.23 19.30
C TYR A 560 -12.29 -15.39 20.12
N ALA A 561 -13.53 -15.24 19.65
CA ALA A 561 -14.54 -14.45 20.34
C ALA A 561 -15.95 -15.01 20.09
N ASN A 562 -16.84 -14.81 21.06
CA ASN A 562 -18.27 -14.95 20.87
C ASN A 562 -19.03 -13.86 21.64
N ALA A 563 -20.20 -13.47 21.15
CA ALA A 563 -21.04 -12.45 21.77
C ALA A 563 -22.52 -12.71 21.46
N ASN A 564 -23.40 -12.27 22.37
CA ASN A 564 -24.83 -12.26 22.08
C ASN A 564 -25.13 -11.13 21.11
N ALA A 565 -25.78 -11.44 20.00
CA ALA A 565 -26.06 -10.50 18.94
C ALA A 565 -27.45 -10.72 18.36
N SER A 566 -28.04 -9.64 17.88
CA SER A 566 -29.27 -9.68 17.10
C SER A 566 -28.92 -9.39 15.64
N MET A 567 -29.22 -10.32 14.73
CA MET A 567 -28.97 -10.17 13.29
C MET A 567 -30.23 -9.73 12.56
N GLN A 568 -30.13 -8.71 11.70
CA GLN A 568 -31.22 -8.32 10.83
C GLN A 568 -31.45 -9.37 9.74
N ARG A 569 -32.69 -9.79 9.56
CA ARG A 569 -33.13 -10.72 8.53
C ARG A 569 -34.33 -10.17 7.77
N LEU A 570 -34.33 -10.35 6.45
CA LEU A 570 -35.46 -10.05 5.58
C LEU A 570 -36.47 -11.21 5.63
N LEU A 571 -37.73 -10.90 5.90
CA LEU A 571 -38.87 -11.81 5.75
C LEU A 571 -39.74 -11.33 4.59
N LEU A 572 -40.17 -12.27 3.75
CA LEU A 572 -41.30 -12.05 2.87
C LEU A 572 -42.58 -12.10 3.70
N SER A 573 -43.37 -11.04 3.62
CA SER A 573 -44.75 -11.02 4.09
C SER A 573 -45.69 -11.61 3.02
N HIS A 574 -46.86 -12.08 3.45
CA HIS A 574 -47.88 -12.70 2.58
C HIS A 574 -48.43 -11.76 1.50
N ASP A 575 -48.27 -10.45 1.66
CA ASP A 575 -48.66 -9.41 0.71
C ASP A 575 -47.57 -9.09 -0.34
N GLY A 576 -46.44 -9.81 -0.30
CA GLY A 576 -45.28 -9.56 -1.18
C GLY A 576 -44.39 -8.41 -0.72
N SER A 577 -44.67 -7.78 0.41
CA SER A 577 -43.79 -6.79 1.03
C SER A 577 -42.63 -7.47 1.78
N CYS A 578 -41.49 -6.78 1.90
CA CYS A 578 -40.34 -7.27 2.64
C CYS A 578 -40.24 -6.53 3.97
N GLN A 579 -40.42 -7.24 5.08
CA GLN A 579 -40.21 -6.70 6.42
C GLN A 579 -38.87 -7.18 6.97
N SER A 580 -38.08 -6.27 7.52
CA SER A 580 -36.85 -6.64 8.23
C SER A 580 -37.14 -6.82 9.71
N HIS A 581 -36.75 -7.97 10.28
CA HIS A 581 -36.83 -8.25 11.72
C HIS A 581 -35.44 -8.62 12.23
N TYR A 582 -35.19 -8.41 13.52
CA TYR A 582 -33.96 -8.86 14.16
C TYR A 582 -34.19 -10.22 14.82
N ILE A 583 -33.31 -11.17 14.56
CA ILE A 583 -33.28 -12.47 15.24
C ILE A 583 -32.16 -12.49 16.28
N SER A 584 -32.47 -12.87 17.52
CA SER A 584 -31.47 -12.97 18.58
C SER A 584 -30.71 -14.30 18.51
N GLY A 585 -29.42 -14.24 18.78
CA GLY A 585 -28.54 -15.38 18.64
C GLY A 585 -27.15 -15.11 19.17
N LYS A 586 -26.23 -16.02 18.85
CA LYS A 586 -24.83 -15.95 19.27
C LYS A 586 -23.93 -15.89 18.04
N LEU A 587 -23.10 -14.85 17.99
CA LEU A 587 -22.07 -14.65 16.98
C LEU A 587 -20.75 -15.24 17.49
N PHE A 588 -20.09 -16.04 16.67
CA PHE A 588 -18.75 -16.58 16.90
C PHE A 588 -17.80 -16.05 15.83
N ILE A 589 -16.57 -15.74 16.24
CA ILE A 589 -15.47 -15.35 15.35
C ILE A 589 -14.35 -16.36 15.54
N THR A 590 -13.92 -16.99 14.46
CA THR A 590 -12.82 -17.95 14.42
C THR A 590 -11.65 -17.40 13.60
N ASN A 591 -10.51 -18.10 13.61
CA ASN A 591 -9.39 -17.83 12.68
C ASN A 591 -9.75 -18.09 11.19
N TYR A 592 -10.95 -18.59 10.89
CA TYR A 592 -11.40 -18.84 9.52
C TYR A 592 -12.65 -18.05 9.13
N ARG A 593 -13.69 -18.03 9.97
CA ARG A 593 -15.02 -17.50 9.62
C ARG A 593 -15.73 -16.87 10.82
N CYS A 594 -16.73 -16.04 10.49
CA CYS A 594 -17.76 -15.63 11.42
C CYS A 594 -18.96 -16.57 11.29
N LEU A 595 -19.61 -16.91 12.40
CA LEU A 595 -20.75 -17.82 12.48
C LEU A 595 -21.83 -17.20 13.36
N PHE A 596 -23.07 -17.13 12.88
CA PHE A 596 -24.22 -16.70 13.69
C PHE A 596 -25.20 -17.87 13.87
N THR A 597 -25.49 -18.19 15.12
CA THR A 597 -26.42 -19.26 15.52
C THR A 597 -27.66 -18.64 16.18
N HIS A 598 -28.84 -19.18 15.91
CA HIS A 598 -30.08 -18.67 16.49
C HIS A 598 -30.29 -19.21 17.92
N LEU A 599 -30.73 -18.37 18.85
CA LEU A 599 -30.89 -18.75 20.26
C LEU A 599 -31.98 -19.81 20.49
N LEU A 600 -33.05 -19.76 19.69
CA LEU A 600 -34.18 -20.71 19.74
C LEU A 600 -34.05 -21.85 18.71
N GLY A 601 -32.94 -21.91 17.98
CA GLY A 601 -32.63 -23.03 17.09
C GLY A 601 -31.68 -23.99 17.78
N ASP A 602 -31.72 -25.27 17.42
CA ASP A 602 -30.88 -26.37 17.95
C ASP A 602 -29.36 -26.22 17.64
N GLY A 603 -28.80 -25.01 17.69
CA GLY A 603 -27.45 -24.68 17.23
C GLY A 603 -27.33 -24.45 15.72
N GLU A 604 -28.45 -24.25 15.02
CA GLU A 604 -28.46 -24.06 13.57
C GLU A 604 -27.75 -22.76 13.15
N ILE A 605 -26.75 -22.89 12.26
CA ILE A 605 -26.02 -21.77 11.69
C ILE A 605 -26.93 -21.05 10.68
N LYS A 606 -27.29 -19.79 10.98
CA LYS A 606 -28.14 -18.96 10.10
C LYS A 606 -27.33 -18.06 9.18
N TRP A 607 -26.08 -17.77 9.54
CA TRP A 607 -25.17 -16.98 8.71
C TRP A 607 -23.73 -17.38 8.98
N GLN A 608 -22.93 -17.43 7.92
CA GLN A 608 -21.49 -17.64 8.03
C GLN A 608 -20.74 -17.00 6.87
N VAL A 609 -19.53 -16.53 7.14
CA VAL A 609 -18.62 -16.00 6.11
C VAL A 609 -17.17 -16.16 6.53
N PRO A 610 -16.25 -16.56 5.63
CA PRO A 610 -14.82 -16.51 5.92
C PRO A 610 -14.38 -15.08 6.28
N VAL A 611 -13.52 -14.92 7.29
CA VAL A 611 -13.07 -13.59 7.76
C VAL A 611 -12.35 -12.82 6.65
N LEU A 612 -11.61 -13.51 5.78
CA LEU A 612 -10.93 -12.91 4.63
C LEU A 612 -11.85 -12.59 3.44
N SER A 613 -13.11 -13.03 3.48
CA SER A 613 -14.14 -12.60 2.53
C SER A 613 -14.78 -11.26 2.93
N ILE A 614 -14.48 -10.73 4.12
CA ILE A 614 -14.97 -9.42 4.56
C ILE A 614 -14.27 -8.32 3.74
N ALA A 615 -15.07 -7.41 3.17
CA ALA A 615 -14.63 -6.25 2.42
C ALA A 615 -14.53 -5.01 3.30
N SER A 616 -15.56 -4.74 4.13
CA SER A 616 -15.57 -3.63 5.09
C SER A 616 -16.36 -3.97 6.35
N ILE A 617 -16.07 -3.25 7.43
CA ILE A 617 -16.76 -3.31 8.72
C ILE A 617 -17.20 -1.89 9.07
N ASP A 618 -18.47 -1.58 8.88
CA ASP A 618 -19.01 -0.25 9.13
C ASP A 618 -19.62 -0.20 10.54
N ARG A 619 -19.18 0.78 11.34
CA ARG A 619 -19.67 1.01 12.71
C ARG A 619 -20.78 2.05 12.68
N ILE A 620 -21.95 1.73 13.23
CA ILE A 620 -23.07 2.66 13.33
C ILE A 620 -23.23 3.05 14.80
N ASP A 621 -22.76 4.25 15.14
CA ASP A 621 -22.91 4.81 16.48
C ASP A 621 -24.29 5.49 16.61
N SER A 622 -25.14 4.95 17.49
CA SER A 622 -26.49 5.48 17.76
C SER A 622 -26.50 6.91 18.35
N LYS A 623 -25.32 7.49 18.67
CA LYS A 623 -25.18 8.83 19.28
C LYS A 623 -24.85 9.96 18.29
N ALA A 624 -24.67 9.69 17.00
CA ALA A 624 -24.24 10.70 16.01
C ALA A 624 -25.39 11.43 15.29
N GLY A 625 -26.62 11.40 15.83
CA GLY A 625 -27.82 11.92 15.17
C GLY A 625 -28.47 13.17 15.79
N SER A 626 -27.78 13.94 16.64
CA SER A 626 -28.41 15.07 17.37
C SER A 626 -27.76 16.43 17.16
N THR A 627 -27.40 16.79 15.91
CA THR A 627 -27.00 18.18 15.58
C THR A 627 -27.70 18.74 14.33
N GLY A 628 -28.87 18.21 13.98
CA GLY A 628 -29.66 18.74 12.88
C GLY A 628 -31.06 18.11 12.75
N ALA A 629 -31.83 18.06 13.83
CA ALA A 629 -33.23 17.63 13.76
C ALA A 629 -34.14 18.85 13.48
N THR A 630 -34.87 18.82 12.36
CA THR A 630 -36.01 19.70 12.13
C THR A 630 -37.12 19.40 13.14
N SER A 631 -37.92 20.42 13.46
CA SER A 631 -38.93 20.45 14.53
C SER A 631 -39.99 19.32 14.50
N SER A 632 -40.08 18.56 13.41
CA SER A 632 -40.98 17.42 13.21
C SER A 632 -40.43 16.08 13.74
N SER A 633 -39.11 15.91 13.89
CA SER A 633 -38.51 14.66 14.39
C SER A 633 -38.66 14.50 15.92
N LEU A 634 -38.70 15.61 16.65
CA LEU A 634 -38.84 15.62 18.11
C LEU A 634 -40.24 15.16 18.58
N LEU A 635 -41.26 15.26 17.73
CA LEU A 635 -42.62 14.83 18.07
C LEU A 635 -42.77 13.30 18.02
N VAL A 636 -41.99 12.60 17.20
CA VAL A 636 -42.05 11.12 17.06
C VAL A 636 -41.27 10.43 18.18
N GLU A 637 -40.10 10.95 18.56
CA GLU A 637 -39.32 10.43 19.71
C GLU A 637 -40.08 10.61 21.03
N ASN A 638 -40.77 11.74 21.21
CA ASN A 638 -41.58 11.99 22.41
C ASN A 638 -42.85 11.11 22.46
N ALA A 639 -43.42 10.74 21.31
CA ALA A 639 -44.56 9.82 21.25
C ALA A 639 -44.16 8.36 21.54
N GLN A 640 -42.96 7.93 21.12
CA GLN A 640 -42.44 6.58 21.42
C GLN A 640 -42.05 6.42 22.90
N ALA A 641 -41.50 7.46 23.51
CA ALA A 641 -41.24 7.50 24.96
C ALA A 641 -42.54 7.47 25.78
N ALA A 642 -43.60 8.16 25.32
CA ALA A 642 -44.93 8.14 25.96
C ALA A 642 -45.65 6.77 25.88
N LEU A 643 -45.23 5.90 24.96
CA LEU A 643 -45.74 4.53 24.78
C LEU A 643 -44.85 3.46 25.44
N GLY A 644 -43.82 3.84 26.20
CA GLY A 644 -42.97 2.91 26.94
C GLY A 644 -41.88 2.21 26.10
N PHE A 645 -41.59 2.67 24.88
CA PHE A 645 -40.48 2.14 24.09
C PHE A 645 -39.16 2.79 24.55
N THR A 646 -38.28 2.01 25.19
CA THR A 646 -36.91 2.44 25.51
C THR A 646 -36.11 2.68 24.23
N PRO A 647 -35.33 3.77 24.12
CA PRO A 647 -34.46 3.98 22.97
C PRO A 647 -33.47 2.82 22.83
N ASP A 648 -33.30 2.32 21.60
CA ASP A 648 -32.40 1.21 21.27
C ASP A 648 -30.94 1.62 21.52
N VAL A 649 -30.43 1.36 22.72
CA VAL A 649 -29.04 1.67 23.14
C VAL A 649 -28.02 0.70 22.53
N SER A 650 -28.45 -0.25 21.68
CA SER A 650 -27.55 -1.24 21.09
C SER A 650 -26.54 -0.62 20.11
N SER A 651 -25.32 -1.13 20.14
CA SER A 651 -24.26 -0.76 19.18
C SER A 651 -24.42 -1.59 17.91
N LYS A 652 -24.44 -0.94 16.74
CA LYS A 652 -24.70 -1.60 15.45
C LYS A 652 -23.41 -1.74 14.63
N VAL A 653 -23.24 -2.89 14.00
CA VAL A 653 -22.14 -3.17 13.06
C VAL A 653 -22.69 -3.75 11.76
N VAL A 654 -22.17 -3.28 10.64
CA VAL A 654 -22.49 -3.78 9.30
C VAL A 654 -21.23 -4.41 8.72
N ILE A 655 -21.29 -5.72 8.45
CA ILE A 655 -20.21 -6.46 7.81
C ILE A 655 -20.58 -6.59 6.33
N ARG A 656 -19.76 -6.02 5.45
CA ARG A 656 -19.91 -6.15 4.00
C ARG A 656 -18.88 -7.12 3.47
N CYS A 657 -19.30 -8.04 2.62
CA CYS A 657 -18.46 -9.11 2.11
C CYS A 657 -18.20 -8.93 0.61
N LYS A 658 -17.08 -9.50 0.14
CA LYS A 658 -16.63 -9.44 -1.27
C LYS A 658 -17.59 -10.17 -2.21
N ASP A 659 -18.40 -11.06 -1.67
CA ASP A 659 -19.38 -11.90 -2.38
C ASP A 659 -20.82 -11.36 -2.31
N THR A 660 -20.94 -10.03 -2.16
CA THR A 660 -22.19 -9.25 -2.05
C THR A 660 -23.03 -9.46 -0.79
N GLN A 661 -22.61 -10.34 0.12
CA GLN A 661 -23.31 -10.54 1.38
C GLN A 661 -23.16 -9.33 2.32
N VAL A 662 -24.25 -8.92 2.97
CA VAL A 662 -24.25 -7.86 3.98
C VAL A 662 -24.94 -8.34 5.25
N ALA A 663 -24.20 -8.44 6.35
CA ALA A 663 -24.74 -8.78 7.66
C ALA A 663 -24.87 -7.52 8.52
N ARG A 664 -26.06 -7.27 9.06
CA ARG A 664 -26.31 -6.17 10.00
C ARG A 664 -26.60 -6.75 11.37
N LEU A 665 -25.76 -6.39 12.33
CA LEU A 665 -25.76 -6.94 13.67
C LEU A 665 -25.96 -5.82 14.69
N SER A 666 -26.75 -6.09 15.71
CA SER A 666 -26.96 -5.25 16.89
C SER A 666 -26.43 -6.01 18.10
N ILE A 667 -25.58 -5.35 18.89
CA ILE A 667 -24.98 -5.91 20.11
C ILE A 667 -25.36 -4.98 21.26
N ALA A 668 -26.03 -5.51 22.27
CA ALA A 668 -26.52 -4.73 23.40
C ALA A 668 -25.37 -4.28 24.31
N ASP A 669 -24.41 -5.17 24.59
CA ASP A 669 -23.25 -4.85 25.40
C ASP A 669 -22.17 -4.12 24.57
N HIS A 670 -21.93 -2.86 24.93
CA HIS A 670 -20.94 -2.01 24.26
C HIS A 670 -19.49 -2.49 24.45
N SER A 671 -19.20 -3.20 25.55
CA SER A 671 -17.90 -3.79 25.83
C SER A 671 -17.64 -5.01 24.95
N GLU A 672 -18.62 -5.90 24.79
CA GLU A 672 -18.59 -7.02 23.84
C GLU A 672 -18.45 -6.50 22.41
N TYR A 673 -19.22 -5.47 22.04
CA TYR A 673 -19.15 -4.81 20.73
C TYR A 673 -17.73 -4.34 20.39
N LYS A 674 -17.10 -3.55 21.26
CA LYS A 674 -15.76 -2.97 21.03
C LYS A 674 -14.71 -4.06 20.78
N MET A 675 -14.74 -5.10 21.61
CA MET A 675 -13.81 -6.21 21.52
C MET A 675 -14.07 -7.07 20.27
N LEU A 676 -15.32 -7.37 19.97
CA LEU A 676 -15.71 -8.15 18.81
C LEU A 676 -15.27 -7.47 17.51
N VAL A 677 -15.51 -6.15 17.40
CA VAL A 677 -15.09 -5.37 16.25
C VAL A 677 -13.56 -5.30 16.12
N LYS A 678 -12.82 -5.21 17.24
CA LYS A 678 -11.35 -5.26 17.26
C LYS A 678 -10.84 -6.63 16.78
N CYS A 679 -11.39 -7.72 17.30
CA CYS A 679 -11.06 -9.09 16.90
C CYS A 679 -11.35 -9.32 15.41
N LEU A 680 -12.55 -8.92 14.95
CA LEU A 680 -12.97 -9.05 13.56
C LEU A 680 -12.04 -8.27 12.63
N SER A 681 -11.68 -7.04 12.98
CA SER A 681 -10.77 -6.21 12.16
C SER A 681 -9.37 -6.81 12.06
N PHE A 682 -8.86 -7.43 13.13
CA PHE A 682 -7.56 -8.10 13.13
C PHE A 682 -7.54 -9.34 12.22
N LEU A 683 -8.59 -10.18 12.30
CA LEU A 683 -8.67 -11.43 11.55
C LEU A 683 -9.09 -11.24 10.09
N ALA A 684 -9.93 -10.25 9.80
CA ALA A 684 -10.38 -9.92 8.44
C ALA A 684 -9.30 -9.20 7.61
N PHE A 685 -8.41 -8.47 8.26
CA PHE A 685 -7.37 -7.66 7.61
C PHE A 685 -5.96 -7.98 8.16
N PRO A 686 -5.50 -9.23 8.06
CA PRO A 686 -4.20 -9.61 8.62
C PRO A 686 -3.04 -8.94 7.88
N LYS A 687 -1.92 -8.78 8.61
CA LYS A 687 -0.70 -8.15 8.08
C LYS A 687 0.14 -9.10 7.22
N SER A 688 0.01 -10.42 7.42
CA SER A 688 0.78 -11.43 6.70
C SER A 688 -0.12 -12.49 6.08
N LEU A 689 0.22 -12.93 4.86
CA LEU A 689 -0.47 -14.05 4.19
C LEU A 689 -0.39 -15.35 5.02
N LEU A 690 0.66 -15.50 5.83
CA LEU A 690 0.84 -16.66 6.72
C LEU A 690 -0.18 -16.73 7.86
N ASP A 691 -0.93 -15.64 8.12
CA ASP A 691 -2.01 -15.64 9.09
C ASP A 691 -3.32 -16.23 8.52
N ALA A 692 -3.35 -16.60 7.22
CA ALA A 692 -4.51 -17.19 6.59
C ALA A 692 -4.78 -18.62 7.07
N PHE A 693 -6.06 -19.00 7.07
CA PHE A 693 -6.52 -20.29 7.60
C PHE A 693 -5.93 -21.50 6.88
N CYS A 694 -5.56 -21.40 5.59
CA CYS A 694 -5.00 -22.51 4.84
C CYS A 694 -3.72 -23.14 5.46
N PHE A 695 -3.01 -22.41 6.32
CA PHE A 695 -1.83 -22.92 7.03
C PHE A 695 -2.16 -23.64 8.33
N ALA A 696 -3.35 -23.41 8.90
CA ALA A 696 -3.86 -24.12 10.08
C ALA A 696 -4.79 -25.28 9.70
N TYR A 697 -5.40 -25.22 8.51
CA TYR A 697 -6.36 -26.21 8.04
C TYR A 697 -5.74 -27.61 7.93
N SER A 698 -6.37 -28.60 8.56
CA SER A 698 -5.88 -29.99 8.57
C SER A 698 -7.02 -30.98 8.26
N PRO A 699 -7.35 -31.24 6.98
CA PRO A 699 -8.49 -32.07 6.60
C PRO A 699 -8.41 -33.46 7.23
N THR A 700 -9.56 -33.99 7.65
CA THR A 700 -9.71 -35.31 8.28
C THR A 700 -9.37 -36.46 7.33
N VAL A 701 -9.64 -36.29 6.04
CA VAL A 701 -9.29 -37.24 4.98
C VAL A 701 -8.09 -36.71 4.21
N PRO A 702 -7.00 -37.48 4.06
CA PRO A 702 -5.87 -37.07 3.25
C PRO A 702 -6.32 -36.88 1.79
N PRO A 703 -5.94 -35.77 1.15
CA PRO A 703 -6.38 -35.49 -0.20
C PRO A 703 -5.78 -36.47 -1.19
N SER A 704 -6.56 -36.83 -2.22
CA SER A 704 -6.10 -37.72 -3.30
C SER A 704 -4.94 -37.11 -4.09
N ASP A 705 -3.83 -37.86 -4.20
CA ASP A 705 -2.64 -37.48 -5.00
C ASP A 705 -2.95 -37.24 -6.49
N LYS A 706 -4.11 -37.69 -6.97
CA LYS A 706 -4.55 -37.53 -8.37
C LYS A 706 -4.80 -36.07 -8.77
N ALA A 707 -4.82 -35.12 -7.83
CA ALA A 707 -5.18 -33.73 -8.10
C ALA A 707 -4.02 -32.85 -8.61
N GLN A 708 -2.77 -33.34 -8.61
CA GLN A 708 -1.61 -32.51 -8.96
C GLN A 708 -1.65 -32.05 -10.43
N PHE A 709 -1.40 -30.75 -10.66
CA PHE A 709 -1.28 -30.16 -11.99
C PHE A 709 0.20 -30.14 -12.41
N ASP A 710 0.49 -30.64 -13.61
CA ASP A 710 1.78 -30.50 -14.27
C ASP A 710 1.57 -29.90 -15.66
N ILE A 711 2.04 -28.67 -15.84
CA ILE A 711 1.91 -27.93 -17.10
C ILE A 711 2.55 -28.66 -18.28
N ARG A 712 3.59 -29.49 -18.07
CA ARG A 712 4.22 -30.27 -19.15
C ARG A 712 3.33 -31.39 -19.66
N GLN A 713 2.57 -32.03 -18.77
CA GLN A 713 1.57 -33.02 -19.18
C GLN A 713 0.49 -32.35 -20.02
N GLU A 714 0.09 -31.14 -19.64
CA GLU A 714 -0.86 -30.35 -20.43
C GLU A 714 -0.28 -29.97 -21.80
N TYR A 715 0.94 -29.44 -21.87
CA TYR A 715 1.63 -29.15 -23.13
C TYR A 715 1.77 -30.38 -24.02
N LYS A 716 2.04 -31.56 -23.45
CA LYS A 716 2.02 -32.83 -24.19
C LYS A 716 0.63 -33.15 -24.71
N ARG A 717 -0.41 -33.00 -23.88
CA ARG A 717 -1.81 -33.24 -24.25
C ARG A 717 -2.18 -32.41 -25.46
N ILE A 718 -2.02 -31.08 -25.43
CA ILE A 718 -2.39 -30.18 -26.54
C ILE A 718 -1.46 -30.26 -27.74
N GLY A 719 -0.34 -30.98 -27.63
CA GLY A 719 0.57 -31.24 -28.74
C GLY A 719 1.71 -30.22 -28.88
N LEU A 720 1.89 -29.30 -27.93
CA LEU A 720 3.01 -28.34 -27.97
C LEU A 720 4.39 -29.01 -27.83
N LEU A 721 4.45 -30.22 -27.28
CA LEU A 721 5.70 -31.01 -27.17
C LEU A 721 5.86 -32.07 -28.27
N SER A 722 4.85 -32.29 -29.11
CA SER A 722 4.83 -33.43 -30.05
C SER A 722 4.44 -33.08 -31.48
N ILE A 723 3.88 -31.89 -31.74
CA ILE A 723 3.25 -31.54 -33.03
C ILE A 723 3.94 -30.39 -33.79
N PRO A 724 4.89 -29.64 -33.19
CA PRO A 724 5.78 -28.80 -34.02
C PRO A 724 7.27 -28.98 -33.75
N ASP A 725 8.03 -29.40 -34.79
CA ASP A 725 9.51 -29.40 -34.79
C ASP A 725 10.13 -28.01 -34.55
N HIS A 726 9.34 -26.95 -34.74
CA HIS A 726 9.77 -25.57 -34.62
C HIS A 726 9.54 -24.94 -33.23
N LEU A 727 8.95 -25.66 -32.26
CA LEU A 727 8.82 -25.20 -30.87
C LEU A 727 9.65 -26.08 -29.93
N ARG A 728 10.08 -25.50 -28.80
CA ARG A 728 10.74 -26.21 -27.71
C ARG A 728 10.24 -25.71 -26.36
N CYS A 729 10.37 -26.57 -25.35
CA CYS A 729 10.09 -26.21 -23.96
C CYS A 729 11.39 -25.82 -23.23
N ILE A 730 11.42 -24.64 -22.63
CA ILE A 730 12.50 -24.20 -21.74
C ILE A 730 12.11 -24.49 -20.30
N ASP A 731 13.08 -24.88 -19.47
CA ASP A 731 12.98 -24.93 -18.01
C ASP A 731 13.77 -23.76 -17.41
N GLN A 732 13.09 -22.81 -16.76
CA GLN A 732 13.71 -21.66 -16.09
C GLN A 732 13.97 -21.87 -14.59
N SER A 733 14.11 -23.12 -14.12
CA SER A 733 14.28 -23.50 -12.71
C SER A 733 15.43 -22.86 -11.94
N SER A 734 16.43 -22.29 -12.60
CA SER A 734 17.55 -21.60 -11.94
C SER A 734 17.18 -20.25 -11.29
N GLY A 735 15.88 -19.98 -11.07
CA GLY A 735 15.39 -18.75 -10.42
C GLY A 735 14.29 -17.99 -11.18
N TYR A 736 13.64 -18.60 -12.18
CA TYR A 736 12.70 -17.94 -13.09
C TYR A 736 13.37 -16.78 -13.84
N ALA A 737 14.53 -17.08 -14.44
CA ALA A 737 15.46 -16.09 -14.98
C ALA A 737 14.95 -15.35 -16.23
N LEU A 738 13.97 -15.89 -16.95
CA LEU A 738 13.35 -15.20 -18.09
C LEU A 738 12.17 -14.33 -17.64
N CYS A 739 11.34 -14.85 -16.74
CA CYS A 739 10.23 -14.11 -16.17
C CYS A 739 9.76 -14.74 -14.85
N SER A 740 9.86 -13.98 -13.75
CA SER A 740 9.50 -14.40 -12.40
C SER A 740 8.00 -14.60 -12.14
N THR A 741 7.15 -14.12 -13.05
CA THR A 741 5.67 -14.18 -12.97
C THR A 741 5.06 -15.17 -13.97
N TYR A 742 5.90 -15.89 -14.71
CA TYR A 742 5.52 -16.94 -15.65
C TYR A 742 5.74 -18.34 -15.06
N PRO A 743 5.16 -19.39 -15.65
CA PRO A 743 5.40 -20.76 -15.22
C PRO A 743 6.87 -21.15 -15.45
N ARG A 744 7.35 -22.14 -14.69
CA ARG A 744 8.69 -22.70 -14.82
C ARG A 744 9.00 -23.21 -16.23
N TYR A 745 8.00 -23.74 -16.92
CA TYR A 745 8.13 -24.31 -18.26
C TYR A 745 7.48 -23.39 -19.28
N LEU A 746 8.24 -22.97 -20.30
CA LEU A 746 7.78 -22.04 -21.33
C LEU A 746 7.97 -22.61 -22.73
N ILE A 747 6.97 -22.45 -23.58
CA ILE A 747 7.02 -22.87 -24.99
C ILE A 747 7.46 -21.68 -25.86
N VAL A 748 8.60 -21.85 -26.52
CA VAL A 748 9.28 -20.86 -27.36
C VAL A 748 9.71 -21.49 -28.69
N PRO A 749 10.13 -20.71 -29.70
CA PRO A 749 10.67 -21.28 -30.94
C PRO A 749 11.94 -22.11 -30.71
N ALA A 750 12.08 -23.23 -31.41
CA ALA A 750 13.27 -24.08 -31.37
C ALA A 750 14.51 -23.36 -31.93
N GLY A 751 14.33 -22.56 -32.99
CA GLY A 751 15.42 -21.88 -33.70
C GLY A 751 15.92 -20.58 -33.08
N ILE A 752 15.37 -20.11 -31.96
CA ILE A 752 15.82 -18.87 -31.30
C ILE A 752 16.75 -19.19 -30.12
N ALA A 753 17.91 -18.52 -30.08
CA ALA A 753 18.88 -18.66 -29.00
C ALA A 753 18.40 -18.01 -27.69
N ASP A 754 18.74 -18.59 -26.54
CA ASP A 754 18.33 -18.11 -25.22
C ASP A 754 18.74 -16.66 -24.93
N VAL A 755 19.89 -16.21 -25.46
CA VAL A 755 20.36 -14.81 -25.33
C VAL A 755 19.37 -13.84 -26.00
N ARG A 756 18.84 -14.22 -27.16
CA ARG A 756 17.85 -13.40 -27.88
C ARG A 756 16.49 -13.42 -27.18
N LEU A 757 16.12 -14.53 -26.55
CA LEU A 757 14.93 -14.59 -25.70
C LEU A 757 15.03 -13.64 -24.51
N LYS A 758 16.20 -13.54 -23.87
CA LYS A 758 16.44 -12.57 -22.79
C LYS A 758 16.30 -11.12 -23.26
N ALA A 759 16.82 -10.80 -24.45
CA ALA A 759 16.68 -9.48 -25.04
C ALA A 759 15.21 -9.15 -25.39
N ALA A 760 14.47 -10.09 -26.00
CA ALA A 760 13.05 -9.94 -26.27
C ALA A 760 12.23 -9.78 -24.97
N ALA A 761 12.57 -10.55 -23.93
CA ALA A 761 11.96 -10.41 -22.60
C ALA A 761 12.21 -9.01 -22.02
N ALA A 762 13.42 -8.47 -22.12
CA ALA A 762 13.73 -7.12 -21.64
C ALA A 762 12.91 -6.02 -22.36
N PHE A 763 12.45 -6.28 -23.60
CA PHE A 763 11.58 -5.37 -24.34
C PHE A 763 10.08 -5.48 -23.97
N ARG A 764 9.69 -6.44 -23.11
CA ARG A 764 8.30 -6.67 -22.69
C ARG A 764 8.14 -6.30 -21.22
N SER A 765 7.03 -5.62 -20.87
CA SER A 765 6.76 -5.20 -19.49
C SER A 765 6.81 -6.40 -18.52
N HIS A 766 7.48 -6.26 -17.36
CA HIS A 766 7.69 -7.35 -16.41
C HIS A 766 8.38 -8.60 -16.99
N GLN A 767 9.08 -8.44 -18.11
CA GLN A 767 9.76 -9.52 -18.83
C GLN A 767 8.82 -10.64 -19.32
N ARG A 768 7.52 -10.37 -19.43
CA ARG A 768 6.50 -11.33 -19.86
C ARG A 768 6.50 -11.44 -21.38
N LEU A 769 7.56 -12.05 -21.89
CA LEU A 769 7.79 -12.31 -23.30
C LEU A 769 6.65 -13.11 -23.95
N PRO A 770 6.46 -13.00 -25.29
CA PRO A 770 5.60 -13.88 -26.05
C PRO A 770 5.94 -15.36 -25.85
N VAL A 771 4.94 -16.15 -25.46
CA VAL A 771 5.03 -17.61 -25.31
C VAL A 771 3.73 -18.29 -25.76
N VAL A 772 3.82 -19.53 -26.25
CA VAL A 772 2.62 -20.26 -26.71
C VAL A 772 1.84 -20.80 -25.52
N SER A 773 0.54 -20.50 -25.50
CA SER A 773 -0.42 -21.04 -24.53
C SER A 773 -1.13 -22.28 -25.07
N TRP A 774 -1.53 -22.24 -26.35
CA TRP A 774 -2.35 -23.26 -26.99
C TRP A 774 -2.06 -23.38 -28.48
N ILE A 775 -2.30 -24.56 -29.06
CA ILE A 775 -2.15 -24.84 -30.49
C ILE A 775 -3.34 -25.63 -31.04
N HIS A 776 -3.81 -25.24 -32.22
CA HIS A 776 -4.86 -25.95 -32.92
C HIS A 776 -4.30 -27.19 -33.62
N ARG A 777 -4.72 -28.38 -33.19
CA ARG A 777 -4.11 -29.63 -33.67
C ARG A 777 -4.18 -29.85 -35.18
N SER A 778 -5.27 -29.46 -35.83
CA SER A 778 -5.47 -29.75 -37.26
C SER A 778 -4.81 -28.73 -38.20
N ASN A 779 -4.63 -27.48 -37.77
CA ASN A 779 -4.16 -26.40 -38.64
C ASN A 779 -2.87 -25.73 -38.14
N GLY A 780 -2.42 -26.02 -36.92
CA GLY A 780 -1.17 -25.50 -36.35
C GLY A 780 -1.22 -24.03 -35.90
N ALA A 781 -2.37 -23.34 -35.96
CA ALA A 781 -2.51 -21.99 -35.45
C ALA A 781 -2.32 -21.94 -33.93
N THR A 782 -1.60 -20.94 -33.44
CA THR A 782 -1.19 -20.79 -32.05
C THR A 782 -1.89 -19.62 -31.37
N ILE A 783 -2.20 -19.79 -30.08
CA ILE A 783 -2.49 -18.67 -29.18
C ILE A 783 -1.21 -18.37 -28.43
N VAL A 784 -0.65 -17.19 -28.68
CA VAL A 784 0.56 -16.67 -28.04
C VAL A 784 0.13 -15.57 -27.07
N ARG A 785 0.70 -15.56 -25.86
CA ARG A 785 0.40 -14.55 -24.84
C ARG A 785 1.64 -13.80 -24.37
N SER A 786 1.48 -12.53 -24.01
CA SER A 786 2.56 -11.68 -23.48
C SER A 786 2.02 -10.51 -22.65
N SER A 787 2.92 -9.67 -22.15
CA SER A 787 2.63 -8.28 -21.80
C SER A 787 2.86 -7.33 -22.98
N GLN A 788 2.57 -6.04 -22.79
CA GLN A 788 2.83 -5.01 -23.80
C GLN A 788 4.34 -4.78 -24.05
N PRO A 789 4.71 -4.36 -25.28
CA PRO A 789 6.08 -3.97 -25.60
C PRO A 789 6.46 -2.58 -25.04
N LEU A 790 7.74 -2.37 -24.78
CA LEU A 790 8.33 -1.14 -24.25
C LEU A 790 8.71 -0.14 -25.36
N VAL A 791 7.73 0.20 -26.20
CA VAL A 791 7.91 1.06 -27.39
C VAL A 791 8.19 2.52 -27.00
N GLY A 792 7.43 3.06 -26.05
CA GLY A 792 7.53 4.43 -25.57
C GLY A 792 7.28 5.52 -26.62
N LEU A 793 7.50 6.77 -26.23
CA LEU A 793 7.37 7.93 -27.11
C LEU A 793 8.42 7.95 -28.22
N LYS A 794 9.62 7.43 -27.93
CA LYS A 794 10.72 7.30 -28.90
C LYS A 794 10.45 6.24 -29.97
N SER A 795 9.35 5.50 -29.86
CA SER A 795 9.01 4.39 -30.76
C SER A 795 10.16 3.38 -30.88
N ALA A 796 10.75 3.04 -29.73
CA ALA A 796 11.76 2.01 -29.58
C ALA A 796 11.25 0.67 -30.13
N ARG A 797 12.20 -0.12 -30.61
CA ARG A 797 11.96 -1.38 -31.29
C ARG A 797 13.02 -2.41 -30.89
N SER A 798 12.67 -3.68 -31.04
CA SER A 798 13.56 -4.80 -30.73
C SER A 798 13.43 -5.83 -31.84
N ASP A 799 14.52 -6.03 -32.57
CA ASP A 799 14.59 -7.02 -33.64
C ASP A 799 14.43 -8.45 -33.08
N GLU A 800 14.81 -8.68 -31.82
CA GLU A 800 14.58 -9.94 -31.12
C GLU A 800 13.11 -10.19 -30.82
N ASP A 801 12.34 -9.19 -30.37
CA ASP A 801 10.91 -9.33 -30.14
C ASP A 801 10.14 -9.47 -31.46
N GLU A 802 10.49 -8.66 -32.47
CA GLU A 802 9.94 -8.74 -33.83
C GLU A 802 10.12 -10.15 -34.41
N LEU A 803 11.32 -10.73 -34.28
CA LEU A 803 11.59 -12.10 -34.71
C LEU A 803 10.85 -13.14 -33.86
N LEU A 804 10.83 -12.98 -32.53
CA LEU A 804 10.19 -13.92 -31.61
C LEU A 804 8.68 -14.03 -31.90
N VAL A 805 8.00 -12.90 -32.04
CA VAL A 805 6.58 -12.83 -32.39
C VAL A 805 6.34 -13.48 -33.75
N CYS A 806 7.17 -13.14 -34.74
CA CYS A 806 7.08 -13.71 -36.08
C CYS A 806 7.19 -15.25 -36.04
N LEU A 807 8.21 -15.80 -35.38
CA LEU A 807 8.41 -17.26 -35.31
C LEU A 807 7.30 -17.99 -34.55
N LEU A 808 6.79 -17.39 -33.46
CA LEU A 808 5.71 -17.97 -32.67
C LEU A 808 4.36 -17.96 -33.38
N CYS A 809 4.13 -16.93 -34.20
CA CYS A 809 2.88 -16.76 -34.94
C CYS A 809 2.95 -17.28 -36.38
N SER A 810 4.13 -17.70 -36.85
CA SER A 810 4.33 -18.36 -38.13
C SER A 810 3.74 -19.77 -38.07
N SER A 811 2.44 -19.87 -38.33
CA SER A 811 1.75 -21.16 -38.42
C SER A 811 2.36 -22.02 -39.53
N SER A 812 2.42 -23.34 -39.30
CA SER A 812 2.71 -24.31 -40.36
C SER A 812 1.61 -24.36 -41.44
N ASN A 813 0.51 -23.64 -41.24
CA ASN A 813 -0.57 -23.47 -42.20
C ASN A 813 -0.13 -22.66 -43.43
N LYS A 814 0.07 -23.36 -44.56
CA LYS A 814 0.38 -22.74 -45.86
C LYS A 814 -0.68 -21.74 -46.32
N GLN A 815 -1.93 -21.84 -45.85
CA GLN A 815 -3.02 -20.93 -46.22
C GLN A 815 -2.92 -19.56 -45.54
N ALA A 816 -2.23 -19.46 -44.40
CA ALA A 816 -2.09 -18.20 -43.67
C ALA A 816 -1.08 -17.24 -44.33
N LEU A 817 -0.23 -17.72 -45.26
CA LEU A 817 0.75 -16.92 -46.02
C LEU A 817 1.62 -15.99 -45.14
N GLY A 818 1.98 -16.42 -43.93
CA GLY A 818 2.78 -15.64 -42.98
C GLY A 818 2.03 -14.50 -42.28
N ARG A 819 0.71 -14.44 -42.37
CA ARG A 819 -0.13 -13.45 -41.68
C ARG A 819 -0.54 -13.93 -40.29
N TYR A 820 -0.57 -13.00 -39.34
CA TYR A 820 -1.03 -13.24 -37.98
C TYR A 820 -1.71 -12.00 -37.40
N VAL A 821 -2.40 -12.17 -36.27
CA VAL A 821 -3.13 -11.09 -35.61
C VAL A 821 -2.50 -10.78 -34.27
N ILE A 822 -2.41 -9.50 -33.93
CA ILE A 822 -2.08 -9.02 -32.59
C ILE A 822 -3.38 -8.46 -32.01
N MET A 823 -3.88 -9.07 -30.94
CA MET A 823 -5.07 -8.64 -30.22
C MET A 823 -4.66 -7.99 -28.90
N ASP A 824 -4.62 -6.66 -28.87
CA ASP A 824 -4.45 -5.90 -27.64
C ASP A 824 -5.81 -5.80 -26.94
N ALA A 825 -5.92 -6.38 -25.75
CA ALA A 825 -7.17 -6.43 -25.00
C ALA A 825 -7.72 -5.04 -24.65
N ARG A 826 -6.90 -4.00 -24.69
CA ARG A 826 -7.25 -2.62 -24.29
C ARG A 826 -8.04 -1.90 -25.39
N SER A 827 -8.52 -0.71 -25.05
CA SER A 827 -8.89 0.27 -26.08
C SER A 827 -7.65 0.94 -26.66
N GLN A 828 -7.77 1.44 -27.89
CA GLN A 828 -6.71 2.20 -28.54
C GLN A 828 -6.24 3.39 -27.68
N LEU A 829 -7.18 4.11 -27.07
CA LEU A 829 -6.86 5.25 -26.19
C LEU A 829 -6.02 4.82 -24.98
N ALA A 830 -6.36 3.70 -24.35
CA ALA A 830 -5.57 3.18 -23.23
C ALA A 830 -4.18 2.72 -23.67
N ALA A 831 -4.04 2.12 -24.86
CA ALA A 831 -2.76 1.74 -25.43
C ALA A 831 -1.87 2.96 -25.74
N VAL A 832 -2.45 4.02 -26.32
CA VAL A 832 -1.76 5.31 -26.55
C VAL A 832 -1.32 5.95 -25.22
N GLY A 833 -2.18 5.92 -24.19
CA GLY A 833 -1.82 6.39 -22.85
C GLY A 833 -0.63 5.64 -22.25
N ASN A 834 -0.55 4.32 -22.47
CA ASN A 834 0.61 3.52 -22.05
C ASN A 834 1.87 3.81 -22.89
N LYS A 835 1.72 4.12 -24.18
CA LYS A 835 2.83 4.57 -25.04
C LYS A 835 3.49 5.84 -24.49
N ALA A 836 2.68 6.77 -23.96
CA ALA A 836 3.18 7.98 -23.31
C ALA A 836 3.96 7.72 -22.01
N LEU A 837 3.86 6.53 -21.42
CA LEU A 837 4.56 6.11 -20.20
C LEU A 837 5.77 5.19 -20.49
N GLY A 838 6.26 5.17 -21.73
CA GLY A 838 7.40 4.32 -22.10
C GLY A 838 7.03 2.89 -22.53
N LYS A 839 5.74 2.54 -22.55
CA LYS A 839 5.23 1.21 -22.95
C LYS A 839 4.56 1.30 -24.33
N GLY A 840 3.44 0.63 -24.60
CA GLY A 840 2.69 0.85 -25.84
C GLY A 840 2.12 -0.42 -26.46
N THR A 841 2.14 -0.50 -27.78
CA THR A 841 1.69 -1.64 -28.58
C THR A 841 2.52 -1.68 -29.87
N GLU A 842 2.54 -2.85 -30.50
CA GLU A 842 3.26 -3.18 -31.71
C GLU A 842 2.86 -2.24 -32.86
N VAL A 843 3.85 -1.73 -33.58
CA VAL A 843 3.62 -0.90 -34.76
C VAL A 843 3.62 -1.80 -35.98
N SER A 844 2.51 -1.90 -36.71
CA SER A 844 2.35 -2.87 -37.81
C SER A 844 3.45 -2.83 -38.88
N SER A 845 4.13 -1.70 -39.08
CA SER A 845 5.29 -1.60 -39.98
C SER A 845 6.50 -2.42 -39.55
N ASN A 846 6.66 -2.63 -38.24
CA ASN A 846 7.79 -3.34 -37.63
C ASN A 846 7.50 -4.84 -37.45
N TYR A 847 6.24 -5.24 -37.59
CA TYR A 847 5.79 -6.63 -37.45
C TYR A 847 5.19 -7.07 -38.78
N PRO A 848 6.02 -7.48 -39.77
CA PRO A 848 5.54 -7.87 -41.09
C PRO A 848 4.50 -8.98 -41.00
N GLY A 849 3.39 -8.83 -41.72
CA GLY A 849 2.28 -9.80 -41.71
C GLY A 849 1.33 -9.67 -40.52
N ALA A 850 1.61 -8.80 -39.53
CA ALA A 850 0.75 -8.59 -38.38
C ALA A 850 -0.42 -7.65 -38.68
N LYS A 851 -1.62 -8.01 -38.18
CA LYS A 851 -2.77 -7.10 -38.07
C LYS A 851 -3.07 -6.82 -36.60
N LEU A 852 -2.93 -5.56 -36.17
CA LEU A 852 -3.27 -5.13 -34.82
C LEU A 852 -4.78 -4.84 -34.67
N ILE A 853 -5.40 -5.35 -33.61
CA ILE A 853 -6.82 -5.16 -33.26
C ILE A 853 -6.93 -4.84 -31.77
N PHE A 854 -7.74 -3.83 -31.43
CA PHE A 854 -8.05 -3.46 -30.05
C PHE A 854 -9.39 -4.04 -29.61
N MET A 855 -9.42 -4.76 -28.48
CA MET A 855 -10.61 -5.47 -28.01
C MET A 855 -11.50 -4.66 -27.07
N ASN A 856 -11.04 -3.48 -26.63
CA ASN A 856 -11.80 -2.55 -25.79
C ASN A 856 -12.30 -3.13 -24.46
N ILE A 857 -11.53 -4.02 -23.83
CA ILE A 857 -11.78 -4.48 -22.47
C ILE A 857 -11.23 -3.46 -21.47
N ASP A 858 -12.11 -2.94 -20.64
CA ASP A 858 -11.81 -1.97 -19.60
C ASP A 858 -10.82 -2.50 -18.55
N ASN A 859 -10.19 -1.59 -17.81
CA ASN A 859 -9.19 -1.94 -16.80
C ASN A 859 -9.84 -2.47 -15.50
N ILE A 860 -9.00 -3.03 -14.61
CA ILE A 860 -9.38 -3.62 -13.30
C ILE A 860 -10.24 -2.69 -12.44
N HIS A 861 -10.00 -1.43 -12.65
CA HIS A 861 -10.55 -0.28 -11.99
C HIS A 861 -12.03 -0.07 -12.36
N SER A 862 -12.35 0.05 -13.65
CA SER A 862 -13.76 0.08 -14.09
C SER A 862 -14.53 -1.16 -13.64
N VAL A 863 -13.88 -2.34 -13.65
CA VAL A 863 -14.49 -3.60 -13.19
C VAL A 863 -14.79 -3.56 -11.68
N ARG A 864 -13.90 -3.00 -10.85
CA ARG A 864 -14.17 -2.80 -9.41
C ARG A 864 -15.38 -1.90 -9.19
N GLN A 865 -15.42 -0.75 -9.87
CA GLN A 865 -16.54 0.19 -9.72
C GLN A 865 -17.86 -0.46 -10.14
N SER A 866 -17.83 -1.24 -11.22
CA SER A 866 -19.00 -1.99 -11.70
C SER A 866 -19.49 -3.03 -10.69
N GLN A 867 -18.57 -3.76 -10.03
CA GLN A 867 -18.91 -4.71 -8.98
C GLN A 867 -19.50 -4.04 -7.73
N ALA A 868 -18.95 -2.89 -7.31
CA ALA A 868 -19.53 -2.12 -6.22
C ALA A 868 -20.93 -1.62 -6.56
N ALA A 869 -21.14 -1.12 -7.80
CA ALA A 869 -22.43 -0.64 -8.27
C ALA A 869 -23.49 -1.76 -8.33
N ILE A 870 -23.13 -2.96 -8.83
CA ILE A 870 -24.09 -4.08 -8.87
C ILE A 870 -24.39 -4.63 -7.47
N ALA A 871 -23.43 -4.67 -6.56
CA ALA A 871 -23.66 -5.06 -5.17
C ALA A 871 -24.66 -4.11 -4.48
N ALA A 872 -24.53 -2.80 -4.72
CA ALA A 872 -25.42 -1.79 -4.16
C ALA A 872 -26.88 -1.89 -4.65
N VAL A 873 -27.14 -2.56 -5.79
CA VAL A 873 -28.52 -2.79 -6.29
C VAL A 873 -29.34 -3.60 -5.30
N PHE A 874 -28.71 -4.53 -4.58
CA PHE A 874 -29.33 -5.47 -3.66
C PHE A 874 -29.39 -4.97 -2.21
N GLU A 875 -28.91 -3.75 -1.94
CA GLU A 875 -29.02 -3.15 -0.61
C GLU A 875 -30.39 -2.49 -0.39
N SER A 876 -30.97 -2.69 0.80
CA SER A 876 -32.21 -2.03 1.21
C SER A 876 -32.00 -0.52 1.34
N LYS A 877 -32.76 0.29 0.57
CA LYS A 877 -32.71 1.76 0.66
C LYS A 877 -33.20 2.25 2.04
N LYS A 878 -32.60 3.33 2.56
CA LYS A 878 -32.90 3.93 3.88
C LYS A 878 -34.07 4.93 3.87
N SER A 879 -34.63 5.31 2.73
CA SER A 879 -35.69 6.34 2.65
C SER A 879 -36.73 6.02 1.59
N ALA A 880 -38.01 6.22 1.92
CA ALA A 880 -39.14 6.15 0.99
C ALA A 880 -39.24 7.38 0.06
N ASN A 881 -38.40 8.40 0.24
CA ASN A 881 -38.51 9.70 -0.43
C ASN A 881 -37.42 10.00 -1.50
N GLU A 882 -36.59 9.04 -1.91
CA GLU A 882 -35.63 9.24 -3.01
C GLU A 882 -36.02 8.49 -4.28
N ASP A 883 -36.45 9.27 -5.28
CA ASP A 883 -36.68 8.97 -6.71
C ASP A 883 -36.83 7.49 -7.08
N THR A 884 -38.09 7.09 -7.17
CA THR A 884 -38.61 5.84 -7.74
C THR A 884 -38.45 5.77 -9.26
N SER A 885 -37.45 6.43 -9.86
CA SER A 885 -37.37 6.60 -11.32
C SER A 885 -36.68 5.43 -12.04
N SER A 886 -35.83 4.63 -11.36
CA SER A 886 -35.14 3.50 -11.99
C SER A 886 -35.63 2.13 -11.48
N SER A 887 -36.11 1.30 -12.41
CA SER A 887 -36.47 -0.10 -12.13
C SER A 887 -35.25 -0.92 -11.69
N PHE A 888 -35.45 -2.07 -11.03
CA PHE A 888 -34.37 -3.00 -10.66
C PHE A 888 -33.41 -3.28 -11.82
N TYR A 889 -33.97 -3.61 -13.00
CA TYR A 889 -33.18 -3.86 -14.20
C TYR A 889 -32.48 -2.61 -14.74
N GLY A 890 -33.06 -1.42 -14.56
CA GLY A 890 -32.40 -0.16 -14.88
C GLY A 890 -31.14 0.08 -14.03
N ARG A 891 -31.20 -0.26 -12.73
CA ARG A 891 -30.02 -0.18 -11.84
C ARG A 891 -28.96 -1.24 -12.16
N VAL A 892 -29.38 -2.47 -12.51
CA VAL A 892 -28.46 -3.52 -13.00
C VAL A 892 -27.76 -3.07 -14.27
N ASP A 893 -28.47 -2.47 -15.23
CA ASP A 893 -27.87 -1.95 -16.47
C ASP A 893 -26.89 -0.80 -16.18
N ALA A 894 -27.29 0.15 -15.33
CA ALA A 894 -26.45 1.28 -14.91
C ALA A 894 -25.15 0.85 -14.18
N SER A 895 -25.13 -0.34 -13.56
CA SER A 895 -23.91 -0.90 -12.95
C SER A 895 -22.81 -1.20 -13.97
N GLY A 896 -23.15 -1.40 -15.25
CA GLY A 896 -22.22 -1.77 -16.30
C GLY A 896 -21.68 -3.20 -16.25
N TRP A 897 -22.09 -4.04 -15.29
CA TRP A 897 -21.50 -5.37 -15.10
C TRP A 897 -21.71 -6.28 -16.32
N LEU A 898 -22.94 -6.33 -16.84
CA LEU A 898 -23.27 -7.13 -18.02
C LEU A 898 -22.55 -6.63 -19.29
N ARG A 899 -22.22 -5.34 -19.34
CA ARG A 899 -21.38 -4.77 -20.42
C ARG A 899 -19.96 -5.34 -20.34
N HIS A 900 -19.36 -5.40 -19.15
CA HIS A 900 -18.03 -6.00 -18.97
C HIS A 900 -18.02 -7.50 -19.34
N VAL A 901 -19.02 -8.27 -18.88
CA VAL A 901 -19.18 -9.69 -19.24
C VAL A 901 -19.24 -9.84 -20.76
N ARG A 902 -20.05 -9.02 -21.43
CA ARG A 902 -20.17 -9.03 -22.90
C ARG A 902 -18.85 -8.72 -23.60
N LEU A 903 -18.09 -7.72 -23.14
CA LEU A 903 -16.82 -7.32 -23.77
C LEU A 903 -15.78 -8.43 -23.69
N VAL A 904 -15.65 -9.07 -22.52
CA VAL A 904 -14.73 -10.20 -22.32
C VAL A 904 -15.14 -11.39 -23.19
N LEU A 905 -16.42 -11.77 -23.20
CA LEU A 905 -16.92 -12.85 -24.07
C LEU A 905 -16.69 -12.54 -25.55
N LYS A 906 -17.01 -11.33 -26.01
CA LYS A 906 -16.83 -10.94 -27.41
C LYS A 906 -15.38 -11.04 -27.85
N ALA A 907 -14.46 -10.54 -27.02
CA ALA A 907 -13.04 -10.60 -27.34
C ALA A 907 -12.51 -12.03 -27.40
N SER A 908 -13.00 -12.90 -26.52
CA SER A 908 -12.61 -14.31 -26.47
C SER A 908 -13.18 -15.10 -27.65
N VAL A 909 -14.42 -14.81 -28.07
CA VAL A 909 -15.05 -15.36 -29.28
C VAL A 909 -14.26 -14.97 -30.53
N ASP A 910 -13.85 -13.70 -30.65
CA ASP A 910 -13.04 -13.22 -31.78
C ASP A 910 -11.66 -13.91 -31.83
N LEU A 911 -11.02 -14.07 -30.67
CA LEU A 911 -9.77 -14.82 -30.53
C LEU A 911 -9.96 -16.27 -30.98
N ALA A 912 -10.97 -16.97 -30.47
CA ALA A 912 -11.25 -18.36 -30.80
C ALA A 912 -11.53 -18.55 -32.30
N HIS A 913 -12.38 -17.70 -32.91
CA HIS A 913 -12.65 -17.77 -34.35
C HIS A 913 -11.41 -17.52 -35.20
N THR A 914 -10.56 -16.56 -34.82
CA THR A 914 -9.35 -16.24 -35.59
C THR A 914 -8.41 -17.44 -35.65
N VAL A 915 -8.22 -18.12 -34.51
CA VAL A 915 -7.36 -19.31 -34.39
C VAL A 915 -7.99 -20.52 -35.08
N HIS A 916 -9.29 -20.74 -34.91
CA HIS A 916 -10.01 -21.83 -35.57
C HIS A 916 -9.94 -21.72 -37.10
N ASN A 917 -10.00 -20.50 -37.63
CA ASN A 917 -9.82 -20.21 -39.07
C ASN A 917 -8.36 -20.32 -39.55
N GLY A 918 -7.43 -20.75 -38.68
CA GLY A 918 -6.06 -21.07 -39.06
C GLY A 918 -5.07 -19.92 -39.00
N THR A 919 -5.41 -18.81 -38.32
CA THR A 919 -4.52 -17.66 -38.12
C THR A 919 -4.03 -17.62 -36.67
N SER A 920 -2.71 -17.62 -36.46
CA SER A 920 -2.14 -17.48 -35.12
C SER A 920 -2.37 -16.07 -34.56
N VAL A 921 -2.50 -15.99 -33.24
CA VAL A 921 -2.79 -14.73 -32.54
C VAL A 921 -1.82 -14.52 -31.39
N LEU A 922 -1.16 -13.36 -31.37
CA LEU A 922 -0.55 -12.80 -30.17
C LEU A 922 -1.61 -11.99 -29.42
N THR A 923 -1.88 -12.32 -28.16
CA THR A 923 -2.78 -11.53 -27.32
C THR A 923 -2.08 -11.04 -26.07
N HIS A 924 -2.25 -9.76 -25.78
CA HIS A 924 -1.68 -9.11 -24.61
C HIS A 924 -2.61 -8.00 -24.12
N CYS A 925 -2.28 -7.43 -22.96
CA CYS A 925 -2.92 -6.21 -22.47
C CYS A 925 -1.81 -5.26 -21.99
N SER A 926 -1.93 -4.62 -20.83
CA SER A 926 -0.81 -3.91 -20.20
C SER A 926 0.22 -4.91 -19.66
N ASP A 927 -0.12 -5.63 -18.59
CA ASP A 927 0.85 -6.50 -17.91
C ASP A 927 0.68 -8.00 -18.25
N GLY A 928 -0.38 -8.37 -18.98
CA GLY A 928 -0.52 -9.73 -19.52
C GLY A 928 -1.00 -10.81 -18.52
N TRP A 929 -1.54 -10.40 -17.36
CA TRP A 929 -2.02 -11.32 -16.31
C TRP A 929 -3.51 -11.15 -15.91
N ASP A 930 -4.20 -10.12 -16.39
CA ASP A 930 -5.63 -9.88 -16.11
C ASP A 930 -6.49 -10.22 -17.34
N ARG A 931 -6.75 -9.23 -18.21
CA ARG A 931 -7.57 -9.37 -19.43
C ARG A 931 -7.06 -10.45 -20.38
N THR A 932 -5.74 -10.59 -20.47
CA THR A 932 -5.08 -11.64 -21.26
C THR A 932 -5.47 -13.03 -20.74
N ALA A 933 -5.47 -13.26 -19.42
CA ALA A 933 -5.89 -14.54 -18.85
C ALA A 933 -7.38 -14.80 -19.12
N GLN A 934 -8.23 -13.78 -19.01
CA GLN A 934 -9.66 -13.89 -19.32
C GLN A 934 -9.89 -14.33 -20.77
N MET A 935 -9.24 -13.65 -21.72
CA MET A 935 -9.39 -13.93 -23.15
C MET A 935 -8.87 -15.32 -23.53
N VAL A 936 -7.64 -15.63 -23.12
CA VAL A 936 -6.98 -16.89 -23.49
C VAL A 936 -7.74 -18.07 -22.89
N ALA A 937 -8.08 -18.03 -21.60
CA ALA A 937 -8.79 -19.13 -20.96
C ALA A 937 -10.19 -19.36 -21.56
N LEU A 938 -10.96 -18.30 -21.85
CA LEU A 938 -12.26 -18.46 -22.50
C LEU A 938 -12.14 -18.97 -23.94
N ALA A 939 -11.17 -18.48 -24.70
CA ALA A 939 -10.95 -18.98 -26.06
C ALA A 939 -10.54 -20.46 -26.05
N GLU A 940 -9.67 -20.87 -25.13
CA GLU A 940 -9.30 -22.26 -24.91
C GLU A 940 -10.52 -23.12 -24.53
N LEU A 941 -11.40 -22.67 -23.65
CA LEU A 941 -12.67 -23.34 -23.32
C LEU A 941 -13.59 -23.52 -24.55
N MET A 942 -13.63 -22.50 -25.43
CA MET A 942 -14.41 -22.53 -26.67
C MET A 942 -13.82 -23.47 -27.72
N LEU A 943 -12.49 -23.62 -27.77
CA LEU A 943 -11.76 -24.36 -28.79
C LEU A 943 -11.49 -25.84 -28.44
N ASP A 944 -11.30 -26.16 -27.16
CA ASP A 944 -10.87 -27.48 -26.72
C ASP A 944 -11.91 -28.12 -25.77
N PRO A 945 -12.64 -29.16 -26.23
CA PRO A 945 -13.62 -29.86 -25.42
C PRO A 945 -13.08 -30.42 -24.10
N TYR A 946 -11.77 -30.70 -24.00
CA TYR A 946 -11.17 -31.14 -22.74
C TYR A 946 -11.41 -30.14 -21.62
N TYR A 947 -11.26 -28.83 -21.87
CA TYR A 947 -11.45 -27.82 -20.83
C TYR A 947 -12.91 -27.64 -20.40
N ARG A 948 -13.87 -28.24 -21.12
CA ARG A 948 -15.28 -28.30 -20.74
C ARG A 948 -15.58 -29.45 -19.77
N THR A 949 -14.64 -30.37 -19.56
CA THR A 949 -14.72 -31.41 -18.52
C THR A 949 -14.47 -30.80 -17.14
N LEU A 950 -14.93 -31.45 -16.07
CA LEU A 950 -14.70 -31.03 -14.69
C LEU A 950 -13.20 -30.94 -14.41
N ARG A 951 -12.44 -31.97 -14.80
CA ARG A 951 -10.97 -31.97 -14.64
C ARG A 951 -10.30 -30.93 -15.54
N GLY A 952 -10.74 -30.80 -16.78
CA GLY A 952 -10.15 -29.86 -17.72
C GLY A 952 -10.31 -28.41 -17.30
N LEU A 953 -11.46 -28.03 -16.71
CA LEU A 953 -11.62 -26.67 -16.21
C LEU A 953 -10.66 -26.38 -15.03
N GLN A 954 -10.38 -27.36 -14.16
CA GLN A 954 -9.36 -27.23 -13.11
C GLN A 954 -7.97 -26.98 -13.72
N VAL A 955 -7.61 -27.76 -14.74
CA VAL A 955 -6.34 -27.63 -15.47
C VAL A 955 -6.24 -26.27 -16.16
N LEU A 956 -7.33 -25.79 -16.76
CA LEU A 956 -7.38 -24.47 -17.39
C LEU A 956 -7.14 -23.34 -16.38
N VAL A 957 -7.75 -23.42 -15.19
CA VAL A 957 -7.54 -22.45 -14.11
C VAL A 957 -6.08 -22.51 -13.62
N GLU A 958 -5.55 -23.71 -13.35
CA GLU A 958 -4.16 -23.86 -12.92
C GLU A 958 -3.15 -23.36 -13.96
N LYS A 959 -3.40 -23.62 -15.25
CA LYS A 959 -2.54 -23.14 -16.34
C LYS A 959 -2.67 -21.62 -16.50
N GLU A 960 -3.82 -21.14 -16.96
CA GLU A 960 -3.97 -19.78 -17.49
C GLU A 960 -4.03 -18.68 -16.43
N TRP A 961 -4.43 -19.04 -15.22
CA TRP A 961 -4.56 -18.11 -14.10
C TRP A 961 -3.45 -18.29 -13.08
N CYS A 962 -3.30 -19.48 -12.50
CA CYS A 962 -2.34 -19.68 -11.41
C CYS A 962 -0.89 -19.67 -11.91
N SER A 963 -0.56 -20.51 -12.90
CA SER A 963 0.82 -20.68 -13.36
C SER A 963 1.33 -19.47 -14.15
N PHE A 964 0.47 -18.87 -14.97
CA PHE A 964 0.77 -17.65 -15.72
C PHE A 964 0.68 -16.36 -14.88
N GLY A 965 0.46 -16.48 -13.56
CA GLY A 965 0.68 -15.40 -12.60
C GLY A 965 -0.38 -14.31 -12.60
N HIS A 966 -1.66 -14.70 -12.66
CA HIS A 966 -2.72 -13.80 -12.21
C HIS A 966 -2.50 -13.47 -10.73
N GLN A 967 -2.54 -12.18 -10.39
CA GLN A 967 -2.21 -11.69 -9.06
C GLN A 967 -3.38 -11.89 -8.07
N PHE A 968 -3.73 -13.14 -7.77
CA PHE A 968 -4.89 -13.46 -6.91
C PHE A 968 -4.81 -12.79 -5.54
N ALA A 969 -3.65 -12.82 -4.88
CA ALA A 969 -3.50 -12.23 -3.54
C ALA A 969 -3.76 -10.72 -3.56
N LEU A 970 -3.23 -10.03 -4.57
CA LEU A 970 -3.44 -8.60 -4.76
C LEU A 970 -4.88 -8.25 -5.18
N ARG A 971 -5.44 -8.96 -6.17
CA ARG A 971 -6.76 -8.69 -6.73
C ARG A 971 -7.89 -9.01 -5.74
N SER A 972 -7.75 -10.08 -4.97
CA SER A 972 -8.70 -10.49 -3.94
C SER A 972 -8.46 -9.82 -2.59
N GLY A 973 -7.30 -9.17 -2.38
CA GLY A 973 -6.94 -8.52 -1.12
C GLY A 973 -6.72 -9.52 0.02
N HIS A 974 -5.97 -10.59 -0.24
CA HIS A 974 -5.53 -11.55 0.78
C HIS A 974 -4.40 -10.93 1.61
N ALA A 975 -4.59 -10.87 2.93
CA ALA A 975 -3.61 -10.42 3.92
C ALA A 975 -2.81 -9.15 3.57
N ARG A 976 -3.53 -8.11 3.16
CA ARG A 976 -3.02 -6.75 3.11
C ARG A 976 -3.98 -5.91 3.93
N SER A 977 -3.49 -5.34 5.02
CA SER A 977 -4.26 -4.55 6.00
C SER A 977 -4.97 -3.33 5.41
N ASP A 978 -4.64 -2.98 4.16
CA ASP A 978 -5.27 -1.91 3.42
C ASP A 978 -6.49 -2.41 2.63
N ALA A 979 -7.68 -2.23 3.22
CA ALA A 979 -8.97 -2.46 2.56
C ALA A 979 -9.22 -1.48 1.38
N SER A 980 -8.55 -0.33 1.37
CA SER A 980 -8.68 0.72 0.34
C SER A 980 -7.77 0.53 -0.88
N ASN A 981 -6.99 -0.56 -0.91
CA ASN A 981 -6.06 -0.83 -1.99
C ASN A 981 -6.76 -0.83 -3.36
N ASP A 982 -6.36 0.11 -4.21
CA ASP A 982 -6.93 0.34 -5.53
C ASP A 982 -6.54 -0.71 -6.57
N GLN A 983 -5.75 -1.72 -6.20
CA GLN A 983 -5.42 -2.85 -7.07
C GLN A 983 -6.34 -4.05 -6.90
N ARG A 984 -7.29 -3.97 -5.96
CA ARG A 984 -8.37 -4.95 -5.81
C ARG A 984 -9.34 -4.85 -6.98
N SER A 985 -9.69 -6.00 -7.55
CA SER A 985 -10.66 -6.08 -8.64
C SER A 985 -11.13 -7.51 -8.86
N PRO A 986 -12.44 -7.74 -9.11
CA PRO A 986 -13.04 -9.06 -9.28
C PRO A 986 -12.82 -9.62 -10.71
N VAL A 987 -11.56 -9.65 -11.17
CA VAL A 987 -11.20 -10.08 -12.54
C VAL A 987 -11.52 -11.56 -12.76
N PHE A 988 -11.19 -12.43 -11.79
CA PHE A 988 -11.49 -13.85 -11.85
C PHE A 988 -13.00 -14.13 -11.74
N LEU A 989 -13.72 -13.40 -10.88
CA LEU A 989 -15.18 -13.50 -10.78
C LEU A 989 -15.87 -13.09 -12.08
N LEU A 990 -15.41 -12.01 -12.73
CA LEU A 990 -15.91 -11.60 -14.04
C LEU A 990 -15.72 -12.70 -15.10
N TRP A 991 -14.59 -13.42 -15.04
CA TRP A 991 -14.36 -14.58 -15.90
C TRP A 991 -15.28 -15.75 -15.56
N LEU A 992 -15.48 -16.07 -14.28
CA LEU A 992 -16.45 -17.10 -13.86
C LEU A 992 -17.87 -16.78 -14.33
N ASP A 993 -18.28 -15.51 -14.31
CA ASP A 993 -19.56 -15.08 -14.89
C ASP A 993 -19.59 -15.38 -16.40
N CYS A 994 -18.51 -15.07 -17.14
CA CYS A 994 -18.41 -15.43 -18.56
C CYS A 994 -18.51 -16.96 -18.79
N VAL A 995 -17.89 -17.78 -17.94
CA VAL A 995 -18.02 -19.25 -17.99
C VAL A 995 -19.45 -19.68 -17.66
N TRP A 996 -20.13 -19.02 -16.73
CA TRP A 996 -21.55 -19.26 -16.44
C TRP A 996 -22.45 -18.85 -17.62
N GLN A 997 -22.17 -17.74 -18.32
CA GLN A 997 -22.88 -17.38 -19.56
C GLN A 997 -22.70 -18.47 -20.63
N TYR A 998 -21.51 -19.07 -20.71
CA TYR A 998 -21.22 -20.17 -21.63
C TYR A 998 -21.99 -21.44 -21.27
N LEU A 999 -21.92 -21.86 -20.00
CA LEU A 999 -22.66 -23.01 -19.45
C LEU A 999 -24.17 -22.86 -19.70
N ARG A 1000 -24.73 -21.66 -19.47
CA ARG A 1000 -26.16 -21.39 -19.70
C ARG A 1000 -26.56 -21.50 -21.17
N GLN A 1001 -25.70 -21.06 -22.09
CA GLN A 1001 -25.99 -21.11 -23.53
C GLN A 1001 -25.76 -22.50 -24.12
N TYR A 1002 -24.94 -23.34 -23.47
CA TYR A 1002 -24.62 -24.70 -23.87
C TYR A 1002 -24.79 -25.69 -22.70
N PRO A 1003 -26.03 -25.95 -22.26
CA PRO A 1003 -26.31 -26.71 -21.03
C PRO A 1003 -25.85 -28.17 -21.04
N THR A 1004 -25.52 -28.74 -22.20
CA THR A 1004 -25.08 -30.14 -22.34
C THR A 1004 -23.58 -30.29 -22.61
N GLU A 1005 -22.86 -29.19 -22.86
CA GLU A 1005 -21.48 -29.24 -23.40
C GLU A 1005 -20.40 -29.17 -22.33
N CYS A 1006 -20.76 -28.80 -21.09
CA CYS A 1006 -19.85 -28.76 -19.95
C CYS A 1006 -20.21 -29.84 -18.92
N GLU A 1007 -19.20 -30.59 -18.48
CA GLU A 1007 -19.34 -31.63 -17.46
C GLU A 1007 -19.51 -31.02 -16.07
N PHE A 1008 -19.02 -29.81 -15.83
CA PHE A 1008 -19.21 -29.11 -14.56
C PHE A 1008 -20.52 -28.31 -14.54
N ASN A 1009 -21.09 -28.14 -13.35
CA ASN A 1009 -22.33 -27.39 -13.13
C ASN A 1009 -22.09 -26.01 -12.49
N GLU A 1010 -23.18 -25.26 -12.23
CA GLU A 1010 -23.10 -23.94 -11.60
C GLU A 1010 -22.54 -24.00 -10.17
N SER A 1011 -22.81 -25.06 -9.41
CA SER A 1011 -22.29 -25.23 -8.06
C SER A 1011 -20.76 -25.30 -8.03
N PHE A 1012 -20.13 -25.83 -9.09
CA PHE A 1012 -18.67 -25.79 -9.23
C PHE A 1012 -18.16 -24.34 -9.35
N LEU A 1013 -18.79 -23.54 -10.22
CA LEU A 1013 -18.40 -22.14 -10.43
C LEU A 1013 -18.60 -21.29 -9.17
N LEU A 1014 -19.71 -21.50 -8.44
CA LEU A 1014 -19.97 -20.84 -7.15
C LEU A 1014 -18.92 -21.23 -6.11
N THR A 1015 -18.53 -22.50 -6.06
CA THR A 1015 -17.48 -22.99 -5.15
C THR A 1015 -16.13 -22.31 -5.42
N LEU A 1016 -15.78 -22.07 -6.70
CA LEU A 1016 -14.59 -21.29 -7.05
C LEU A 1016 -14.72 -19.82 -6.64
N ALA A 1017 -15.89 -19.21 -6.87
CA ALA A 1017 -16.16 -17.83 -6.50
C ALA A 1017 -16.12 -17.58 -4.99
N ASP A 1018 -16.49 -18.58 -4.18
CA ASP A 1018 -16.38 -18.51 -2.71
C ASP A 1018 -14.93 -18.70 -2.25
N HIS A 1019 -14.26 -19.71 -2.80
CA HIS A 1019 -12.94 -20.09 -2.31
C HIS A 1019 -11.80 -19.21 -2.82
N VAL A 1020 -12.03 -18.38 -3.85
CA VAL A 1020 -11.12 -17.29 -4.22
C VAL A 1020 -10.98 -16.23 -3.12
N TYR A 1021 -11.93 -16.16 -2.18
CA TYR A 1021 -11.87 -15.24 -1.03
C TYR A 1021 -11.61 -15.94 0.31
N SER A 1022 -12.01 -17.20 0.43
CA SER A 1022 -11.99 -17.94 1.71
C SER A 1022 -10.61 -18.13 2.34
N CYS A 1023 -9.56 -18.26 1.52
CA CYS A 1023 -8.24 -18.70 1.94
C CYS A 1023 -8.24 -19.99 2.79
N LYS A 1024 -9.22 -20.88 2.59
CA LYS A 1024 -9.20 -22.26 3.14
C LYS A 1024 -8.15 -23.11 2.44
N PHE A 1025 -7.98 -22.87 1.13
CA PHE A 1025 -7.05 -23.59 0.26
C PHE A 1025 -5.95 -22.68 -0.27
N GLY A 1026 -4.80 -23.25 -0.60
CA GLY A 1026 -3.65 -22.52 -1.13
C GLY A 1026 -3.74 -22.12 -2.60
N THR A 1027 -4.71 -22.67 -3.34
CA THR A 1027 -4.77 -22.57 -4.82
C THR A 1027 -4.72 -21.13 -5.34
N PHE A 1028 -5.42 -20.21 -4.67
CA PHE A 1028 -5.57 -18.80 -5.04
C PHE A 1028 -4.86 -17.81 -4.08
N MET A 1029 -3.87 -18.29 -3.31
CA MET A 1029 -3.26 -17.50 -2.23
C MET A 1029 -2.15 -16.53 -2.64
N PHE A 1030 -1.51 -16.74 -3.79
CA PHE A 1030 -0.29 -16.05 -4.20
C PHE A 1030 -0.43 -15.40 -5.58
N ASP A 1031 0.51 -14.51 -5.93
CA ASP A 1031 0.44 -13.72 -7.16
C ASP A 1031 1.17 -14.38 -8.35
N CYS A 1032 1.96 -15.43 -8.12
CA CYS A 1032 2.58 -16.24 -9.18
C CYS A 1032 2.95 -17.66 -8.73
N GLU A 1033 3.23 -18.53 -9.72
CA GLU A 1033 3.68 -19.92 -9.50
C GLU A 1033 4.91 -20.01 -8.58
N ARG A 1034 5.91 -19.16 -8.82
CA ARG A 1034 7.15 -19.13 -8.03
C ARG A 1034 6.86 -18.96 -6.54
N GLN A 1035 6.13 -17.91 -6.18
CA GLN A 1035 5.77 -17.65 -4.79
C GLN A 1035 5.00 -18.83 -4.21
N ARG A 1036 3.98 -19.33 -4.92
CA ARG A 1036 3.18 -20.46 -4.47
C ARG A 1036 4.03 -21.70 -4.17
N ASN A 1037 4.93 -22.06 -5.09
CA ASN A 1037 5.81 -23.22 -4.94
C ASN A 1037 6.84 -23.03 -3.82
N ASP A 1038 7.46 -21.85 -3.71
CA ASP A 1038 8.43 -21.52 -2.66
C ASP A 1038 7.82 -21.65 -1.25
N PHE A 1039 6.54 -21.26 -1.10
CA PHE A 1039 5.80 -21.41 0.16
C PHE A 1039 5.34 -22.84 0.42
N PHE A 1040 4.80 -23.54 -0.59
CA PHE A 1040 4.33 -24.92 -0.43
C PHE A 1040 5.47 -25.91 -0.17
N ALA A 1041 6.70 -25.58 -0.57
CA ALA A 1041 7.88 -26.36 -0.21
C ALA A 1041 8.19 -26.33 1.30
N LYS A 1042 7.75 -25.28 2.01
CA LYS A 1042 8.03 -25.06 3.45
C LYS A 1042 6.84 -25.33 4.35
N HIS A 1043 5.63 -25.23 3.82
CA HIS A 1043 4.39 -25.32 4.59
C HIS A 1043 3.42 -26.30 3.92
N ARG A 1044 2.76 -27.12 4.74
CA ARG A 1044 1.70 -28.02 4.27
C ARG A 1044 0.45 -27.20 3.98
N VAL A 1045 0.04 -27.18 2.71
CA VAL A 1045 -1.17 -26.46 2.25
C VAL A 1045 -1.92 -27.34 1.26
N PHE A 1046 -3.25 -27.25 1.27
CA PHE A 1046 -4.10 -28.08 0.43
C PHE A 1046 -4.67 -27.32 -0.76
N SER A 1047 -4.81 -28.03 -1.88
CA SER A 1047 -5.49 -27.51 -3.07
C SER A 1047 -6.99 -27.75 -2.99
N ILE A 1048 -7.77 -26.78 -3.46
CA ILE A 1048 -9.22 -26.88 -3.61
C ILE A 1048 -9.64 -28.07 -4.49
N TRP A 1049 -8.80 -28.46 -5.46
CA TRP A 1049 -9.10 -29.57 -6.36
C TRP A 1049 -9.27 -30.90 -5.63
N SER A 1050 -8.59 -31.07 -4.51
CA SER A 1050 -8.72 -32.28 -3.71
C SER A 1050 -10.11 -32.41 -3.09
N GLU A 1051 -10.68 -31.30 -2.64
CA GLU A 1051 -12.05 -31.21 -2.12
C GLU A 1051 -13.07 -31.45 -3.23
N VAL A 1052 -12.88 -30.75 -4.36
CA VAL A 1052 -13.75 -30.85 -5.55
C VAL A 1052 -13.80 -32.28 -6.07
N ASN A 1053 -12.64 -32.93 -6.21
CA ASN A 1053 -12.54 -34.28 -6.76
C ASN A 1053 -13.04 -35.36 -5.78
N SER A 1054 -13.00 -35.10 -4.47
CA SER A 1054 -13.56 -36.03 -3.47
C SER A 1054 -15.09 -35.98 -3.42
N HIS A 1055 -15.70 -34.88 -3.87
CA HIS A 1055 -17.14 -34.66 -3.93
C HIS A 1055 -17.60 -34.35 -5.37
N SER A 1056 -17.04 -35.06 -6.36
CA SER A 1056 -17.27 -34.75 -7.77
C SER A 1056 -18.73 -34.84 -8.19
N ASP A 1057 -19.50 -35.73 -7.55
CA ASP A 1057 -20.94 -35.92 -7.75
C ASP A 1057 -21.74 -34.62 -7.58
N ARG A 1058 -21.31 -33.75 -6.65
CA ARG A 1058 -21.92 -32.42 -6.45
C ARG A 1058 -21.65 -31.45 -7.60
N PHE A 1059 -20.54 -31.62 -8.31
CA PHE A 1059 -20.03 -30.66 -9.29
C PHE A 1059 -20.29 -31.07 -10.73
N VAL A 1060 -20.69 -32.32 -10.97
CA VAL A 1060 -21.02 -32.82 -12.30
C VAL A 1060 -22.40 -32.33 -12.74
N ASN A 1061 -22.51 -31.96 -14.01
CA ASN A 1061 -23.74 -31.61 -14.69
C ASN A 1061 -24.44 -32.88 -15.17
N PRO A 1062 -25.65 -33.19 -14.68
CA PRO A 1062 -26.38 -34.39 -15.08
C PRO A 1062 -26.83 -34.36 -16.55
N MET A 1063 -26.85 -33.18 -17.17
CA MET A 1063 -27.20 -33.00 -18.59
C MET A 1063 -25.98 -33.12 -19.52
N TYR A 1064 -24.79 -33.44 -18.99
CA TYR A 1064 -23.58 -33.52 -19.80
C TYR A 1064 -23.69 -34.60 -20.88
N ALA A 1065 -23.77 -34.14 -22.12
CA ALA A 1065 -23.86 -34.92 -23.33
C ALA A 1065 -23.19 -34.10 -24.45
N PRO A 1066 -21.85 -34.07 -24.47
CA PRO A 1066 -21.10 -33.20 -25.38
C PRO A 1066 -21.27 -33.65 -26.83
N SER A 1067 -21.33 -32.70 -27.76
CA SER A 1067 -21.44 -32.98 -29.18
C SER A 1067 -20.13 -33.55 -29.74
N GLU A 1068 -20.15 -34.79 -30.26
CA GLU A 1068 -18.94 -35.50 -30.72
C GLU A 1068 -18.18 -34.81 -31.87
N HIS A 1069 -18.86 -33.95 -32.66
CA HIS A 1069 -18.31 -33.35 -33.87
C HIS A 1069 -18.07 -31.83 -33.78
N VAL A 1070 -18.44 -31.18 -32.68
CA VAL A 1070 -18.34 -29.71 -32.56
C VAL A 1070 -17.08 -29.32 -31.81
N THR A 1071 -16.06 -28.89 -32.57
CA THR A 1071 -14.78 -28.43 -32.00
C THR A 1071 -14.90 -27.03 -31.42
N LEU A 1072 -15.41 -26.06 -32.18
CA LEU A 1072 -15.62 -24.67 -31.72
C LEU A 1072 -17.09 -24.42 -31.32
N LEU A 1073 -17.29 -23.94 -30.09
CA LEU A 1073 -18.58 -23.45 -29.61
C LEU A 1073 -18.47 -21.98 -29.22
N SER A 1074 -19.14 -21.11 -29.97
CA SER A 1074 -19.07 -19.65 -29.79
C SER A 1074 -20.38 -19.09 -29.23
N PRO A 1075 -20.43 -18.70 -27.94
CA PRO A 1075 -21.65 -18.18 -27.33
C PRO A 1075 -22.08 -16.88 -27.97
N SER A 1076 -23.38 -16.58 -27.90
CA SER A 1076 -23.91 -15.29 -28.33
C SER A 1076 -23.42 -14.15 -27.43
N THR A 1077 -22.91 -13.10 -28.07
CA THR A 1077 -22.39 -11.89 -27.42
C THR A 1077 -23.35 -10.69 -27.56
N LEU A 1078 -24.60 -10.94 -27.95
CA LEU A 1078 -25.64 -9.91 -28.04
C LEU A 1078 -26.10 -9.54 -26.64
N SER A 1079 -26.26 -8.24 -26.34
CA SER A 1079 -26.65 -7.79 -24.99
C SER A 1079 -27.91 -8.49 -24.46
N LYS A 1080 -28.91 -8.73 -25.32
CA LYS A 1080 -30.16 -9.43 -24.95
C LYS A 1080 -29.96 -10.87 -24.45
N ASN A 1081 -28.85 -11.50 -24.83
CA ASN A 1081 -28.51 -12.88 -24.50
C ASN A 1081 -27.55 -12.96 -23.29
N ILE A 1082 -27.00 -11.84 -22.83
CA ILE A 1082 -26.22 -11.77 -21.58
C ILE A 1082 -27.21 -11.57 -20.43
N LYS A 1083 -27.18 -12.46 -19.44
CA LYS A 1083 -28.11 -12.44 -18.30
C LYS A 1083 -27.37 -12.20 -17.00
N LEU A 1084 -28.05 -11.65 -16.01
CA LEU A 1084 -27.54 -11.56 -14.64
C LEU A 1084 -27.35 -12.98 -14.07
N TRP A 1085 -26.17 -13.26 -13.52
CA TRP A 1085 -25.90 -14.48 -12.78
C TRP A 1085 -26.61 -14.46 -11.41
N LYS A 1086 -27.91 -14.76 -11.43
CA LYS A 1086 -28.77 -14.72 -10.24
C LYS A 1086 -28.26 -15.64 -9.12
N GLY A 1087 -27.77 -16.83 -9.46
CA GLY A 1087 -27.24 -17.78 -8.49
C GLY A 1087 -25.98 -17.30 -7.75
N TYR A 1088 -25.29 -16.26 -8.24
CA TYR A 1088 -24.23 -15.58 -7.50
C TYR A 1088 -24.74 -14.29 -6.84
N PHE A 1089 -25.24 -13.33 -7.63
CA PHE A 1089 -25.57 -11.99 -7.14
C PHE A 1089 -26.82 -11.92 -6.24
N CYS A 1090 -27.76 -12.85 -6.41
CA CYS A 1090 -29.05 -12.86 -5.71
C CYS A 1090 -29.16 -13.98 -4.66
N ARG A 1091 -28.11 -14.77 -4.44
CA ARG A 1091 -28.16 -15.97 -3.56
C ARG A 1091 -28.41 -15.68 -2.09
N TRP A 1092 -28.21 -14.43 -1.69
CA TRP A 1092 -28.44 -13.95 -0.32
C TRP A 1092 -29.77 -13.21 -0.17
N ASP A 1093 -30.51 -13.01 -1.26
CA ASP A 1093 -31.77 -12.30 -1.27
C ASP A 1093 -32.94 -13.30 -1.27
N PRO A 1094 -33.62 -13.51 -0.13
CA PRO A 1094 -34.71 -14.47 -0.03
C PRO A 1094 -35.93 -14.10 -0.89
N THR A 1095 -35.97 -12.87 -1.41
CA THR A 1095 -37.05 -12.38 -2.29
C THR A 1095 -36.88 -12.82 -3.73
N ILE A 1096 -35.66 -13.16 -4.13
CA ILE A 1096 -35.33 -13.59 -5.50
C ILE A 1096 -35.05 -15.10 -5.53
N ILE A 1097 -34.32 -15.60 -4.54
CA ILE A 1097 -33.96 -17.01 -4.43
C ILE A 1097 -34.50 -17.53 -3.09
N PRO A 1098 -35.45 -18.48 -3.08
CA PRO A 1098 -35.97 -19.05 -1.85
C PRO A 1098 -34.82 -19.57 -0.97
N PRO A 1099 -34.86 -19.39 0.35
CA PRO A 1099 -33.85 -19.94 1.24
C PRO A 1099 -33.87 -21.47 1.14
N VAL A 1100 -32.86 -22.03 0.49
CA VAL A 1100 -32.64 -23.48 0.45
C VAL A 1100 -32.14 -23.89 1.85
N PRO A 1101 -32.61 -25.02 2.42
CA PRO A 1101 -32.08 -25.54 3.69
C PRO A 1101 -30.56 -25.60 3.66
N SER A 1102 -29.91 -25.29 4.78
CA SER A 1102 -28.49 -25.00 4.99
C SER A 1102 -27.49 -26.13 4.64
N PHE A 1103 -27.91 -27.13 3.89
CA PHE A 1103 -27.07 -28.13 3.24
C PHE A 1103 -26.68 -27.68 1.83
N GLN A 1104 -25.80 -26.67 1.68
CA GLN A 1104 -24.98 -26.58 0.44
C GLN A 1104 -23.91 -25.50 0.36
N TYR A 1105 -23.62 -24.70 1.39
CA TYR A 1105 -22.52 -23.72 1.28
C TYR A 1105 -21.67 -23.74 2.55
N TYR A 1106 -20.39 -24.11 2.35
CA TYR A 1106 -19.26 -24.31 3.27
C TYR A 1106 -19.03 -25.69 3.85
#